data_AF-A0A6M1TTJ1-F1
#
_entry.id   AF-A0A6M1TTJ1-F1
#
_cell.length_a   1.000
_cell.length_b   1.000
_cell.length_c   1.000
_cell.angle_alpha   90.00
_cell.angle_beta   90.00
_cell.angle_gamma   90.00
#
_symmetry.space_group_name_H-M   'P 1'
#
loop_
_entity.id
_entity.type
_entity.pdbx_description
1 polymer ?
#
loop_
_entity_poly.entity_id
_entity_poly.type
_entity_poly.pdbx_seq_one_letter_code
_entity_poly.pdbx_strand_id
1 'polypeptide(L)'
;MNIEASDQKPARKTDVTVPPVMDDLSQVGGAEAFLLRGGLVDAWFEARPGSDVLAVTFDNLSSIGEYDPPQPWLRWRMEKAGISLLGIMATRKDWYRNPDTPALIAALREAGLFSRFRRVVFVGASMGGFAALAYAPMVPGAAVLAFSPQSTLARSIVPFERRYRYAARKWDWSDPAYLDAAGDGPTEAEVTLVYDPFVPEDRAHARRIRGPRVNHVTVAHTGHRAIRNIKLIGGLQELIEGVVRGTPDWPAFWRAFRARRAQIGWQRDFVAKARERGHLALLPGALAVLRKANPESGFARREARRLARPADAPPPPAAPATAEEGQITVGTPDWPKPFAGLILDLPNASFLPEREGDAKLASGILKADGSYCTLSQGWIRARKPMPAPSLLPGETLRDLPGVHLFGGHFRGHFGHFLVESTARLWALDHLPVAPDSILYLPYRGEVGAIEKAMEGHDRFYRLMGINQPVRTSGTGLRVERLFVPELGFGWSERYAGSPAYRDFMQGRLRAAVAPEGGKKLYVSRARLAANRGGILGETVIEENLARAGYEIFHPEKHPLEVQIARYRAAERIVALDGSALHLAAFVVDPGTRVAMILRRSKANAADYRLQFRSFCGIEPDVIDVIRTDWVSGDAGRVDFRSVGEIDFPALFKALAATGYVTKSFRPRLPKADEMAALLAEFADRRGGEMRPLRQGERHGDEEDS
;
A
#
# COMPACT_ATOMS: atom_id res chain seq x y z
N MET A 1 7.25 5.86 -9.13
CA MET A 1 6.12 5.08 -8.56
C MET A 1 5.31 4.55 -9.73
N ASN A 2 5.54 3.29 -10.13
CA ASN A 2 4.75 2.65 -11.19
C ASN A 2 3.37 2.31 -10.62
N ILE A 3 2.39 3.16 -10.89
CA ILE A 3 0.97 2.91 -10.57
C ILE A 3 0.39 2.17 -11.78
N GLU A 4 0.66 0.87 -11.96
CA GLU A 4 -0.13 0.07 -12.94
C GLU A 4 0.08 -1.46 -12.91
N ALA A 5 0.83 -2.01 -11.95
CA ALA A 5 0.75 -3.45 -11.66
C ALA A 5 -0.28 -3.66 -10.53
N SER A 6 -1.57 -3.56 -10.86
CA SER A 6 -2.64 -3.97 -9.94
C SER A 6 -2.93 -5.45 -10.16
N ASP A 7 -2.71 -6.27 -9.12
CA ASP A 7 -3.49 -7.49 -8.90
C ASP A 7 -4.96 -7.17 -9.24
N GLN A 8 -5.53 -7.84 -10.24
CA GLN A 8 -6.96 -7.71 -10.50
C GLN A 8 -7.67 -8.26 -9.27
N LYS A 9 -8.27 -7.37 -8.48
CA LYS A 9 -9.20 -7.80 -7.42
C LYS A 9 -10.31 -8.60 -8.11
N PRO A 10 -10.77 -9.72 -7.52
CA PRO A 10 -11.95 -10.39 -8.04
C PRO A 10 -13.09 -9.37 -8.13
N ALA A 11 -13.81 -9.42 -9.25
CA ALA A 11 -14.96 -8.56 -9.49
C ALA A 11 -15.97 -8.70 -8.34
N ARG A 12 -16.53 -7.57 -7.90
CA ARG A 12 -17.55 -7.57 -6.86
C ARG A 12 -18.83 -8.13 -7.42
N LYS A 13 -19.29 -9.25 -6.85
CA LYS A 13 -20.62 -9.77 -7.15
C LYS A 13 -21.70 -8.79 -6.71
N THR A 14 -22.60 -8.46 -7.61
CA THR A 14 -23.74 -7.58 -7.33
C THR A 14 -25.02 -8.18 -7.87
N ASP A 15 -26.11 -7.97 -7.14
CA ASP A 15 -27.46 -8.29 -7.61
C ASP A 15 -27.97 -7.09 -8.41
N VAL A 16 -27.65 -7.07 -9.71
CA VAL A 16 -28.10 -6.03 -10.64
C VAL A 16 -28.77 -6.70 -11.83
N THR A 17 -29.97 -6.23 -12.17
CA THR A 17 -30.68 -6.70 -13.35
C THR A 17 -29.99 -6.16 -14.60
N VAL A 18 -29.45 -7.07 -15.41
CA VAL A 18 -28.86 -6.73 -16.71
C VAL A 18 -29.99 -6.46 -17.72
N PRO A 19 -29.99 -5.31 -18.43
CA PRO A 19 -30.92 -5.04 -19.50
C PRO A 19 -30.92 -6.13 -20.57
N PRO A 20 -32.04 -6.32 -21.29
CA PRO A 20 -32.10 -7.28 -22.38
C PRO A 20 -31.04 -6.96 -23.44
N VAL A 21 -30.35 -7.99 -23.92
CA VAL A 21 -29.43 -7.82 -25.05
C VAL A 21 -30.23 -7.45 -26.29
N MET A 22 -29.76 -6.43 -27.03
CA MET A 22 -30.42 -5.93 -28.22
C MET A 22 -29.47 -6.01 -29.40
N ASP A 23 -29.86 -6.77 -30.43
CA ASP A 23 -29.07 -6.97 -31.66
C ASP A 23 -29.55 -6.06 -32.81
N ASP A 24 -30.78 -5.54 -32.74
CA ASP A 24 -31.39 -4.66 -33.75
C ASP A 24 -31.34 -3.19 -33.32
N LEU A 25 -30.45 -2.43 -33.95
CA LEU A 25 -30.27 -1.00 -33.71
C LEU A 25 -31.50 -0.15 -34.03
N SER A 26 -32.41 -0.61 -34.90
CA SER A 26 -33.61 0.14 -35.25
C SER A 26 -34.59 0.29 -34.07
N GLN A 27 -34.48 -0.59 -33.07
CA GLN A 27 -35.34 -0.62 -31.88
C GLN A 27 -34.83 0.28 -30.75
N VAL A 28 -33.57 0.73 -30.82
CA VAL A 28 -32.92 1.55 -29.78
C VAL A 28 -33.68 2.86 -29.52
N GLY A 29 -34.22 3.49 -30.56
CA GLY A 29 -34.92 4.77 -30.45
C GLY A 29 -36.15 4.74 -29.54
N GLY A 30 -36.83 3.59 -29.42
CA GLY A 30 -38.03 3.42 -28.57
C GLY A 30 -37.81 2.62 -27.29
N ALA A 31 -36.61 2.05 -27.08
CA ALA A 31 -36.36 1.14 -25.97
C ALA A 31 -36.27 1.87 -24.61
N GLU A 32 -36.76 1.25 -23.54
CA GLU A 32 -36.63 1.77 -22.18
C GLU A 32 -35.39 1.20 -21.45
N ALA A 33 -34.87 0.06 -21.88
CA ALA A 33 -33.59 -0.48 -21.42
C ALA A 33 -33.03 -1.45 -22.47
N PHE A 34 -31.70 -1.45 -22.67
CA PHE A 34 -31.03 -2.42 -23.53
C PHE A 34 -29.55 -2.57 -23.17
N LEU A 35 -28.97 -3.70 -23.58
CA LEU A 35 -27.53 -3.94 -23.62
C LEU A 35 -27.12 -4.25 -25.06
N LEU A 36 -26.40 -3.34 -25.69
CA LEU A 36 -25.89 -3.50 -27.05
C LEU A 36 -24.40 -3.88 -26.97
N ARG A 37 -24.04 -5.01 -27.57
CA ARG A 37 -22.66 -5.50 -27.61
C ARG A 37 -21.91 -4.84 -28.76
N GLY A 38 -20.88 -4.05 -28.45
CA GLY A 38 -20.12 -3.30 -29.46
C GLY A 38 -18.68 -3.78 -29.63
N GLY A 39 -18.32 -4.94 -29.07
CA GLY A 39 -16.98 -5.51 -29.18
C GLY A 39 -16.06 -5.04 -28.06
N LEU A 40 -15.23 -4.02 -28.30
CA LEU A 40 -14.33 -3.46 -27.29
C LEU A 40 -15.04 -2.50 -26.32
N VAL A 41 -16.23 -2.04 -26.67
CA VAL A 41 -17.14 -1.29 -25.80
C VAL A 41 -18.56 -1.83 -25.91
N ASP A 42 -19.28 -1.88 -24.80
CA ASP A 42 -20.71 -2.20 -24.78
C ASP A 42 -21.52 -0.97 -24.38
N ALA A 43 -22.73 -0.81 -24.93
CA ALA A 43 -23.67 0.23 -24.54
C ALA A 43 -24.78 -0.36 -23.66
N TRP A 44 -24.84 0.09 -22.41
CA TRP A 44 -25.90 -0.22 -21.46
C TRP A 44 -26.81 0.99 -21.30
N PHE A 45 -28.08 0.85 -21.60
CA PHE A 45 -29.05 1.93 -21.49
C PHE A 45 -30.15 1.62 -20.48
N GLU A 46 -30.51 2.61 -19.67
CA GLU A 46 -31.66 2.60 -18.77
C GLU A 46 -32.36 3.97 -18.79
N ALA A 47 -33.57 4.01 -19.32
CA ALA A 47 -34.44 5.17 -19.20
C ALA A 47 -34.98 5.29 -17.76
N ARG A 48 -35.17 6.53 -17.31
CA ARG A 48 -35.88 6.82 -16.06
C ARG A 48 -37.20 7.53 -16.38
N PRO A 49 -38.33 7.08 -15.83
CA PRO A 49 -39.62 7.71 -16.08
C PRO A 49 -39.59 9.22 -15.81
N GLY A 50 -40.03 10.01 -16.80
CA GLY A 50 -40.07 11.48 -16.70
C GLY A 50 -38.71 12.18 -16.81
N SER A 51 -37.61 11.47 -17.05
CA SER A 51 -36.29 12.10 -17.24
C SER A 51 -36.10 12.55 -18.69
N ASP A 52 -36.03 13.86 -18.90
CA ASP A 52 -35.64 14.49 -20.17
C ASP A 52 -34.11 14.72 -20.30
N VAL A 53 -33.34 14.19 -19.33
CA VAL A 53 -31.88 14.27 -19.27
C VAL A 53 -31.26 12.88 -19.42
N LEU A 54 -30.18 12.80 -20.20
CA LEU A 54 -29.35 11.59 -20.37
C LEU A 54 -27.92 11.85 -19.89
N ALA A 55 -27.44 10.99 -18.99
CA ALA A 55 -26.03 10.91 -18.63
C ALA A 55 -25.34 9.80 -19.45
N VAL A 56 -24.34 10.17 -20.26
CA VAL A 56 -23.48 9.23 -20.99
C VAL A 56 -22.20 9.02 -20.20
N THR A 57 -22.02 7.85 -19.59
CA THR A 57 -20.90 7.61 -18.66
C THR A 57 -19.84 6.70 -19.26
N PHE A 58 -18.56 7.03 -19.04
CA PHE A 58 -17.42 6.22 -19.47
C PHE A 58 -16.71 5.61 -18.27
N ASP A 59 -16.36 4.32 -18.37
CA ASP A 59 -15.46 3.67 -17.44
C ASP A 59 -14.11 4.37 -17.32
N ASN A 60 -13.52 4.26 -16.13
CA ASN A 60 -12.14 4.63 -15.86
C ASN A 60 -11.30 3.36 -15.63
N LEU A 61 -9.97 3.51 -15.54
CA LEU A 61 -9.02 2.39 -15.38
C LEU A 61 -9.33 1.45 -14.20
N SER A 62 -10.04 1.93 -13.18
CA SER A 62 -10.39 1.17 -11.98
C SER A 62 -11.80 0.59 -11.97
N SER A 63 -12.71 1.05 -12.84
CA SER A 63 -14.07 0.50 -12.93
C SER A 63 -14.18 -0.66 -13.92
N ILE A 64 -13.28 -0.75 -14.90
CA ILE A 64 -13.21 -1.90 -15.82
C ILE A 64 -12.94 -3.18 -15.02
N GLY A 65 -13.89 -4.11 -15.07
CA GLY A 65 -13.86 -5.37 -14.33
C GLY A 65 -14.11 -5.23 -12.82
N GLU A 66 -14.63 -4.09 -12.34
CA GLU A 66 -14.92 -3.90 -10.91
C GLU A 66 -16.10 -4.76 -10.43
N TYR A 67 -17.08 -5.06 -11.29
CA TYR A 67 -18.33 -5.73 -10.95
C TYR A 67 -18.60 -6.97 -11.80
N ASP A 68 -19.31 -7.93 -11.22
CA ASP A 68 -19.84 -9.13 -11.86
C ASP A 68 -21.34 -9.30 -11.50
N PRO A 69 -22.27 -9.18 -12.47
CA PRO A 69 -22.03 -8.88 -13.88
C PRO A 69 -21.48 -7.45 -14.09
N PRO A 70 -20.80 -7.17 -15.22
CA PRO A 70 -20.35 -5.82 -15.58
C PRO A 70 -21.53 -4.84 -15.60
N GLN A 71 -21.29 -3.60 -15.15
CA GLN A 71 -22.30 -2.55 -15.10
C GLN A 71 -21.67 -1.16 -15.26
N PRO A 72 -22.43 -0.15 -15.71
CA PRO A 72 -21.90 1.19 -15.96
C PRO A 72 -21.32 1.90 -14.74
N TRP A 73 -20.25 2.64 -14.96
CA TRP A 73 -19.74 3.60 -13.99
C TRP A 73 -20.80 4.67 -13.67
N LEU A 74 -20.98 4.98 -12.38
CA LEU A 74 -22.01 5.89 -11.85
C LEU A 74 -23.48 5.44 -11.98
N ARG A 75 -23.77 4.19 -12.40
CA ARG A 75 -25.15 3.67 -12.57
C ARG A 75 -26.07 4.01 -11.38
N TRP A 76 -25.70 3.58 -10.18
CA TRP A 76 -26.50 3.80 -8.96
C TRP A 76 -26.71 5.28 -8.63
N ARG A 77 -25.81 6.18 -9.05
CA ARG A 77 -25.96 7.62 -8.83
C ARG A 77 -26.99 8.23 -9.76
N MET A 78 -27.01 7.80 -11.02
CA MET A 78 -28.03 8.21 -11.99
C MET A 78 -29.39 7.66 -11.61
N GLU A 79 -29.43 6.39 -11.18
CA GLU A 79 -30.62 5.76 -10.61
C GLU A 79 -31.17 6.55 -9.42
N LYS A 80 -30.32 6.84 -8.43
CA LYS A 80 -30.72 7.64 -7.25
C LYS A 80 -31.19 9.04 -7.62
N ALA A 81 -30.60 9.64 -8.66
CA ALA A 81 -30.99 10.96 -9.14
C ALA A 81 -32.26 10.91 -10.00
N GLY A 82 -32.76 9.74 -10.43
CA GLY A 82 -33.84 9.65 -11.41
C GLY A 82 -33.45 10.21 -12.78
N ILE A 83 -32.20 10.00 -13.21
CA ILE A 83 -31.66 10.44 -14.50
C ILE A 83 -31.43 9.22 -15.39
N SER A 84 -31.85 9.30 -16.67
CA SER A 84 -31.60 8.25 -17.66
C SER A 84 -30.09 8.10 -17.91
N LEU A 85 -29.64 6.87 -18.09
CA LEU A 85 -28.22 6.50 -18.19
C LEU A 85 -27.93 5.78 -19.50
N LEU A 86 -26.85 6.18 -20.17
CA LEU A 86 -26.16 5.39 -21.18
C LEU A 86 -24.72 5.14 -20.72
N GLY A 87 -24.43 3.92 -20.30
CA GLY A 87 -23.07 3.49 -19.96
C GLY A 87 -22.33 2.97 -21.18
N ILE A 88 -21.22 3.61 -21.54
CA ILE A 88 -20.24 3.08 -22.49
C ILE A 88 -19.19 2.31 -21.68
N MET A 89 -19.35 0.99 -21.64
CA MET A 89 -18.56 0.09 -20.80
C MET A 89 -17.39 -0.46 -21.59
N ALA A 90 -16.16 -0.26 -21.10
CA ALA A 90 -14.96 -0.72 -21.80
C ALA A 90 -14.58 -2.14 -21.37
N THR A 91 -14.22 -3.00 -22.32
CA THR A 91 -13.75 -4.37 -22.02
C THR A 91 -12.25 -4.42 -21.71
N ARG A 92 -11.49 -3.37 -22.07
CA ARG A 92 -10.05 -3.23 -21.82
C ARG A 92 -9.65 -1.78 -21.54
N LYS A 93 -8.45 -1.60 -20.99
CA LYS A 93 -7.88 -0.30 -20.62
C LYS A 93 -7.18 0.40 -21.80
N ASP A 94 -7.86 0.47 -22.94
CA ASP A 94 -7.33 1.04 -24.19
C ASP A 94 -7.53 2.54 -24.37
N TRP A 95 -8.06 3.21 -23.34
CA TRP A 95 -8.36 4.65 -23.39
C TRP A 95 -9.38 5.00 -24.46
N TYR A 96 -10.23 4.04 -24.85
CA TYR A 96 -11.18 4.18 -25.95
C TYR A 96 -10.50 4.46 -27.30
N ARG A 97 -9.19 4.22 -27.41
CA ARG A 97 -8.44 4.31 -28.68
C ARG A 97 -8.67 3.05 -29.50
N ASN A 98 -9.91 2.86 -29.92
CA ASN A 98 -10.39 1.73 -30.73
C ASN A 98 -11.48 2.21 -31.73
N PRO A 99 -11.69 1.48 -32.84
CA PRO A 99 -12.70 1.85 -33.84
C PRO A 99 -14.15 1.63 -33.37
N ASP A 100 -14.36 0.74 -32.40
CA ASP A 100 -15.70 0.35 -31.92
C ASP A 100 -16.40 1.50 -31.17
N THR A 101 -15.65 2.32 -30.43
CA THR A 101 -16.21 3.42 -29.64
C THR A 101 -16.93 4.48 -30.50
N PRO A 102 -16.30 5.09 -31.51
CA PRO A 102 -17.00 6.03 -32.37
C PRO A 102 -18.08 5.37 -33.22
N ALA A 103 -17.90 4.13 -33.66
CA ALA A 103 -18.93 3.40 -34.42
C ALA A 103 -20.20 3.21 -33.59
N LEU A 104 -20.05 2.78 -32.32
CA LEU A 104 -21.16 2.59 -31.39
C LEU A 104 -21.92 3.90 -31.12
N ILE A 105 -21.21 5.00 -30.85
CA ILE A 105 -21.84 6.30 -30.58
C ILE A 105 -22.56 6.84 -31.83
N ALA A 106 -21.97 6.67 -33.01
CA ALA A 106 -22.60 7.06 -34.27
C ALA A 106 -23.90 6.27 -34.52
N ALA A 107 -23.87 4.95 -34.33
CA ALA A 107 -25.03 4.09 -34.47
C ALA A 107 -26.18 4.48 -33.51
N LEU A 108 -25.87 4.73 -32.23
CA LEU A 108 -26.86 5.18 -31.25
C LEU A 108 -27.47 6.55 -31.60
N ARG A 109 -26.68 7.44 -32.20
CA ARG A 109 -27.14 8.74 -32.69
C ARG A 109 -28.06 8.60 -33.90
N GLU A 110 -27.68 7.79 -34.87
CA GLU A 110 -28.47 7.52 -36.08
C GLU A 110 -29.78 6.82 -35.74
N ALA A 111 -29.77 5.96 -34.73
CA ALA A 111 -30.98 5.34 -34.18
C ALA A 111 -31.88 6.30 -33.38
N GLY A 112 -31.49 7.57 -33.21
CA GLY A 112 -32.30 8.58 -32.55
C GLY A 112 -32.34 8.50 -31.02
N LEU A 113 -31.41 7.78 -30.37
CA LEU A 113 -31.40 7.69 -28.90
C LEU A 113 -31.23 9.06 -28.25
N PHE A 114 -30.25 9.84 -28.71
CA PHE A 114 -29.90 11.11 -28.10
C PHE A 114 -30.97 12.20 -28.29
N SER A 115 -31.73 12.15 -29.39
CA SER A 115 -32.78 13.16 -29.69
C SER A 115 -34.00 13.07 -28.78
N ARG A 116 -34.15 11.97 -28.01
CA ARG A 116 -35.20 11.81 -26.99
C ARG A 116 -35.01 12.73 -25.78
N PHE A 117 -33.79 13.21 -25.58
CA PHE A 117 -33.42 13.93 -24.36
C PHE A 117 -33.18 15.40 -24.68
N ARG A 118 -33.81 16.28 -23.89
CA ARG A 118 -33.56 17.73 -23.96
C ARG A 118 -32.09 18.06 -23.68
N ARG A 119 -31.44 17.27 -22.83
CA ARG A 119 -30.05 17.47 -22.43
C ARG A 119 -29.29 16.16 -22.35
N VAL A 120 -28.15 16.10 -23.04
CA VAL A 120 -27.21 14.97 -22.99
C VAL A 120 -25.91 15.45 -22.37
N VAL A 121 -25.40 14.72 -21.37
CA VAL A 121 -24.15 15.08 -20.68
C VAL A 121 -23.21 13.89 -20.63
N PHE A 122 -22.02 14.05 -21.22
CA PHE A 122 -20.95 13.05 -21.20
C PHE A 122 -20.16 13.19 -19.90
N VAL A 123 -19.99 12.11 -19.15
CA VAL A 123 -19.41 12.11 -17.81
C VAL A 123 -18.27 11.11 -17.71
N GLY A 124 -17.13 11.57 -17.20
CA GLY A 124 -15.92 10.76 -17.15
C GLY A 124 -14.90 11.19 -16.11
N ALA A 125 -14.01 10.27 -15.69
CA ALA A 125 -12.86 10.58 -14.85
C ALA A 125 -11.55 10.00 -15.43
N SER A 126 -10.47 10.80 -15.45
CA SER A 126 -9.17 10.42 -16.03
C SER A 126 -9.33 9.85 -17.45
N MET A 127 -9.09 8.55 -17.66
CA MET A 127 -9.31 7.86 -18.93
C MET A 127 -10.74 8.04 -19.47
N GLY A 128 -11.76 7.88 -18.61
CA GLY A 128 -13.15 8.14 -19.02
C GLY A 128 -13.41 9.63 -19.25
N GLY A 129 -12.67 10.51 -18.59
CA GLY A 129 -12.75 11.95 -18.79
C GLY A 129 -12.18 12.39 -20.14
N PHE A 130 -11.10 11.75 -20.60
CA PHE A 130 -10.61 11.86 -21.97
C PHE A 130 -11.71 11.47 -22.96
N ALA A 131 -12.31 10.28 -22.79
CA ALA A 131 -13.37 9.80 -23.70
C ALA A 131 -14.60 10.72 -23.70
N ALA A 132 -15.04 11.18 -22.53
CA ALA A 132 -16.15 12.12 -22.43
C ALA A 132 -15.89 13.42 -23.22
N LEU A 133 -14.67 13.95 -23.18
CA LEU A 133 -14.29 15.13 -23.95
C LEU A 133 -14.13 14.82 -25.45
N ALA A 134 -13.50 13.70 -25.80
CA ALA A 134 -13.18 13.35 -27.18
C ALA A 134 -14.42 12.99 -28.02
N TYR A 135 -15.42 12.34 -27.41
CA TYR A 135 -16.58 11.81 -28.14
C TYR A 135 -17.85 12.65 -28.00
N ALA A 136 -17.94 13.58 -27.03
CA ALA A 136 -19.07 14.49 -26.93
C ALA A 136 -19.40 15.26 -28.23
N PRO A 137 -18.41 15.72 -29.04
CA PRO A 137 -18.69 16.39 -30.32
C PRO A 137 -19.51 15.56 -31.32
N MET A 138 -19.55 14.23 -31.17
CA MET A 138 -20.36 13.37 -32.04
C MET A 138 -21.86 13.56 -31.84
N VAL A 139 -22.28 14.07 -30.69
CA VAL A 139 -23.67 14.33 -30.32
C VAL A 139 -23.89 15.85 -30.23
N PRO A 140 -24.55 16.46 -31.23
CA PRO A 140 -24.77 17.92 -31.25
C PRO A 140 -25.42 18.42 -29.96
N GLY A 141 -24.84 19.46 -29.36
CA GLY A 141 -25.36 20.08 -28.14
C GLY A 141 -25.06 19.33 -26.83
N ALA A 142 -24.34 18.20 -26.86
CA ALA A 142 -23.95 17.49 -25.65
C ALA A 142 -23.01 18.32 -24.77
N ALA A 143 -23.25 18.32 -23.46
CA ALA A 143 -22.37 18.91 -22.46
C ALA A 143 -21.38 17.88 -21.90
N VAL A 144 -20.34 18.32 -21.19
CA VAL A 144 -19.33 17.43 -20.59
C VAL A 144 -19.12 17.75 -19.11
N LEU A 145 -19.05 16.70 -18.28
CA LEU A 145 -18.53 16.75 -16.90
C LEU A 145 -17.32 15.81 -16.81
N ALA A 146 -16.11 16.39 -16.70
CA ALA A 146 -14.87 15.62 -16.66
C ALA A 146 -14.09 15.87 -15.37
N PHE A 147 -13.71 14.78 -14.69
CA PHE A 147 -12.89 14.80 -13.48
C PHE A 147 -11.44 14.46 -13.80
N SER A 148 -10.52 15.39 -13.52
CA SER A 148 -9.08 15.26 -13.77
C SER A 148 -8.74 14.61 -15.13
N PRO A 149 -9.32 15.09 -16.25
CA PRO A 149 -9.13 14.43 -17.54
C PRO A 149 -7.72 14.66 -18.08
N GLN A 150 -7.25 13.68 -18.85
CA GLN A 150 -6.21 13.91 -19.85
C GLN A 150 -6.87 14.43 -21.13
N SER A 151 -6.23 15.36 -21.83
CA SER A 151 -6.69 15.80 -23.16
C SER A 151 -6.26 14.84 -24.26
N THR A 152 -5.11 14.18 -24.10
CA THR A 152 -4.52 13.16 -24.98
C THR A 152 -3.35 12.51 -24.24
N LEU A 153 -2.86 11.35 -24.70
CA LEU A 153 -1.55 10.80 -24.29
C LEU A 153 -0.51 10.83 -25.43
N ALA A 154 -0.83 11.44 -26.58
CA ALA A 154 0.10 11.60 -27.68
C ALA A 154 1.32 12.42 -27.26
N ARG A 155 2.51 11.79 -27.23
CA ARG A 155 3.74 12.42 -26.73
C ARG A 155 4.19 13.63 -27.53
N SER A 156 3.86 13.67 -28.82
CA SER A 156 4.09 14.81 -29.70
C SER A 156 3.29 16.05 -29.26
N ILE A 157 2.16 15.85 -28.58
CA ILE A 157 1.23 16.91 -28.19
C ILE A 157 1.37 17.27 -26.70
N VAL A 158 1.57 16.27 -25.84
CA VAL A 158 1.67 16.44 -24.37
C VAL A 158 2.96 15.84 -23.80
N PRO A 159 4.15 16.34 -24.17
CA PRO A 159 5.42 15.82 -23.65
C PRO A 159 5.56 15.92 -22.12
N PHE A 160 4.73 16.76 -21.47
CA PHE A 160 4.67 16.90 -20.02
C PHE A 160 3.96 15.72 -19.32
N GLU A 161 3.12 14.93 -20.00
CA GLU A 161 2.37 13.82 -19.40
C GLU A 161 3.25 12.56 -19.32
N ARG A 162 3.82 12.31 -18.14
CA ARG A 162 4.76 11.21 -17.88
C ARG A 162 4.19 10.10 -17.02
N ARG A 163 2.93 10.20 -16.57
CA ARG A 163 2.30 9.27 -15.63
C ARG A 163 1.84 7.98 -16.31
N TYR A 164 1.31 8.06 -17.54
CA TYR A 164 0.71 6.93 -18.27
C TYR A 164 1.58 6.42 -19.42
N ARG A 165 2.89 6.20 -19.16
CA ARG A 165 3.87 5.81 -20.20
C ARG A 165 3.52 4.50 -20.91
N TYR A 166 2.91 3.56 -20.21
CA TYR A 166 2.50 2.27 -20.77
C TYR A 166 1.38 2.45 -21.80
N ALA A 167 0.27 3.10 -21.42
CA ALA A 167 -0.84 3.37 -22.32
C ALA A 167 -0.43 4.24 -23.53
N ALA A 168 0.39 5.26 -23.31
CA ALA A 168 0.93 6.11 -24.38
C ALA A 168 1.82 5.34 -25.39
N ARG A 169 2.37 4.19 -25.01
CA ARG A 169 3.19 3.33 -25.87
C ARG A 169 2.39 2.19 -26.49
N LYS A 170 1.42 1.65 -25.76
CA LYS A 170 0.69 0.44 -26.12
C LYS A 170 -0.42 0.68 -27.14
N TRP A 171 -1.10 1.83 -27.03
CA TRP A 171 -2.27 2.15 -27.85
C TRP A 171 -1.92 3.16 -28.94
N ASP A 172 -2.78 3.24 -29.96
CA ASP A 172 -2.59 4.15 -31.07
C ASP A 172 -2.93 5.59 -30.66
N TRP A 173 -1.88 6.42 -30.62
CA TRP A 173 -1.93 7.87 -30.42
C TRP A 173 -1.32 8.61 -31.62
N SER A 174 -1.42 8.00 -32.80
CA SER A 174 -0.99 8.55 -34.09
C SER A 174 -2.14 8.75 -35.07
N ASP A 175 -3.19 7.92 -35.00
CA ASP A 175 -4.44 8.16 -35.74
C ASP A 175 -5.06 9.51 -35.33
N PRO A 176 -5.28 10.44 -36.29
CA PRO A 176 -5.84 11.76 -36.01
C PRO A 176 -7.28 11.73 -35.49
N ALA A 177 -8.07 10.69 -35.76
CA ALA A 177 -9.45 10.63 -35.31
C ALA A 177 -9.52 10.58 -33.76
N TYR A 178 -10.20 11.56 -33.14
CA TYR A 178 -10.38 11.67 -31.69
C TYR A 178 -9.06 11.66 -30.90
N LEU A 179 -7.97 12.15 -31.52
CA LEU A 179 -6.62 12.06 -30.99
C LEU A 179 -6.41 12.97 -29.78
N ASP A 180 -6.92 14.19 -29.86
CA ASP A 180 -6.72 15.22 -28.86
C ASP A 180 -8.01 15.96 -28.56
N ALA A 181 -8.55 15.69 -27.38
CA ALA A 181 -9.78 16.31 -26.89
C ALA A 181 -9.65 17.83 -26.64
N ALA A 182 -8.46 18.40 -26.79
CA ALA A 182 -8.25 19.85 -26.82
C ALA A 182 -8.32 20.44 -28.24
N GLY A 183 -7.90 19.69 -29.26
CA GLY A 183 -7.91 20.12 -30.67
C GLY A 183 -9.23 19.78 -31.36
N ASP A 184 -9.67 18.53 -31.22
CA ASP A 184 -10.92 18.00 -31.78
C ASP A 184 -12.09 18.07 -30.77
N GLY A 185 -11.86 18.76 -29.66
CA GLY A 185 -12.78 18.83 -28.53
C GLY A 185 -14.04 19.66 -28.79
N PRO A 186 -14.94 19.71 -27.80
CA PRO A 186 -16.23 20.37 -27.96
C PRO A 186 -16.08 21.88 -27.72
N THR A 187 -15.48 22.59 -28.68
CA THR A 187 -15.15 24.03 -28.62
C THR A 187 -16.33 24.91 -28.26
N GLU A 188 -17.51 24.53 -28.75
CA GLU A 188 -18.75 25.23 -28.47
C GLU A 188 -19.52 24.65 -27.29
N ALA A 189 -19.23 23.46 -26.76
CA ALA A 189 -20.09 22.86 -25.74
C ALA A 189 -19.89 23.43 -24.33
N GLU A 190 -20.90 23.20 -23.48
CA GLU A 190 -20.77 23.39 -22.05
C GLU A 190 -19.87 22.30 -21.45
N VAL A 191 -18.74 22.69 -20.86
CA VAL A 191 -17.78 21.75 -20.27
C VAL A 191 -17.51 22.16 -18.82
N THR A 192 -17.76 21.27 -17.88
CA THR A 192 -17.35 21.42 -16.48
C THR A 192 -16.14 20.53 -16.21
N LEU A 193 -14.99 21.17 -15.94
CA LEU A 193 -13.73 20.49 -15.63
C LEU A 193 -13.44 20.56 -14.13
N VAL A 194 -13.47 19.41 -13.45
CA VAL A 194 -13.20 19.33 -12.01
C VAL A 194 -11.82 18.72 -11.78
N TYR A 195 -10.87 19.50 -11.27
CA TYR A 195 -9.48 19.04 -11.10
C TYR A 195 -8.74 19.79 -9.99
N ASP A 196 -7.63 19.20 -9.51
CA ASP A 196 -6.74 19.87 -8.57
C ASP A 196 -5.68 20.69 -9.33
N PRO A 197 -5.68 22.04 -9.22
CA PRO A 197 -4.70 22.89 -9.91
C PRO A 197 -3.26 22.73 -9.37
N PHE A 198 -3.06 22.03 -8.25
CA PHE A 198 -1.74 21.77 -7.69
C PHE A 198 -1.08 20.49 -8.20
N VAL A 199 -1.78 19.70 -9.01
CA VAL A 199 -1.18 18.62 -9.81
C VAL A 199 -0.72 19.22 -11.15
N PRO A 200 0.61 19.34 -11.40
CA PRO A 200 1.11 20.04 -12.59
C PRO A 200 0.56 19.49 -13.90
N GLU A 201 0.47 18.17 -14.04
CA GLU A 201 -0.01 17.48 -15.23
C GLU A 201 -1.51 17.69 -15.46
N ASP A 202 -2.34 17.60 -14.40
CA ASP A 202 -3.79 17.82 -14.52
C ASP A 202 -4.09 19.28 -14.88
N ARG A 203 -3.36 20.22 -14.27
CA ARG A 203 -3.46 21.64 -14.63
C ARG A 203 -3.02 21.88 -16.08
N ALA A 204 -1.97 21.20 -16.54
CA ALA A 204 -1.49 21.34 -17.91
C ALA A 204 -2.50 20.79 -18.92
N HIS A 205 -3.12 19.63 -18.66
CA HIS A 205 -4.22 19.14 -19.50
C HIS A 205 -5.45 20.04 -19.46
N ALA A 206 -5.90 20.46 -18.28
CA ALA A 206 -7.06 21.35 -18.15
C ALA A 206 -6.86 22.65 -18.93
N ARG A 207 -5.66 23.25 -18.89
CA ARG A 207 -5.35 24.48 -19.64
C ARG A 207 -5.38 24.35 -21.16
N ARG A 208 -5.32 23.12 -21.69
CA ARG A 208 -5.47 22.86 -23.13
C ARG A 208 -6.94 22.91 -23.54
N ILE A 209 -7.85 22.48 -22.66
CA ILE A 209 -9.29 22.53 -22.90
C ILE A 209 -9.78 23.98 -22.68
N ARG A 210 -10.22 24.64 -23.75
CA ARG A 210 -10.63 26.05 -23.73
C ARG A 210 -11.90 26.25 -24.55
N GLY A 211 -12.66 27.27 -24.20
CA GLY A 211 -13.89 27.65 -24.91
C GLY A 211 -14.73 28.61 -24.08
N PRO A 212 -15.68 29.33 -24.69
CA PRO A 212 -16.51 30.33 -24.00
C PRO A 212 -17.42 29.71 -22.93
N ARG A 213 -17.73 28.41 -23.03
CA ARG A 213 -18.59 27.67 -22.09
C ARG A 213 -17.84 26.62 -21.26
N VAL A 214 -16.51 26.76 -21.14
CA VAL A 214 -15.68 25.89 -20.30
C VAL A 214 -15.57 26.47 -18.88
N ASN A 215 -16.11 25.76 -17.90
CA ASN A 215 -16.05 26.08 -16.49
C ASN A 215 -14.99 25.25 -15.75
N HIS A 216 -13.96 25.91 -15.24
CA HIS A 216 -12.90 25.28 -14.45
C HIS A 216 -13.25 25.27 -12.96
N VAL A 217 -13.67 24.11 -12.45
CA VAL A 217 -13.97 23.87 -11.04
C VAL A 217 -12.71 23.35 -10.34
N THR A 218 -11.95 24.28 -9.76
CA THR A 218 -10.67 23.95 -9.13
C THR A 218 -10.83 23.46 -7.69
N VAL A 219 -10.49 22.20 -7.44
CA VAL A 219 -10.60 21.54 -6.12
C VAL A 219 -9.21 21.34 -5.52
N ALA A 220 -8.67 22.42 -4.94
CA ALA A 220 -7.29 22.46 -4.45
C ALA A 220 -6.94 21.38 -3.40
N HIS A 221 -5.76 20.78 -3.58
CA HIS A 221 -5.15 19.76 -2.71
C HIS A 221 -5.96 18.47 -2.59
N THR A 222 -6.69 18.09 -3.64
CA THR A 222 -7.36 16.78 -3.73
C THR A 222 -6.56 15.74 -4.53
N GLY A 223 -5.43 16.14 -5.10
CA GLY A 223 -4.62 15.32 -6.00
C GLY A 223 -5.38 14.91 -7.27
N HIS A 224 -4.78 13.97 -8.02
CA HIS A 224 -5.36 13.51 -9.29
C HIS A 224 -6.73 12.83 -9.12
N ARG A 225 -6.93 12.11 -8.01
CA ARG A 225 -8.20 11.44 -7.68
C ARG A 225 -9.20 12.40 -7.03
N ALA A 226 -9.41 13.56 -7.63
CA ALA A 226 -10.28 14.63 -7.14
C ALA A 226 -11.70 14.12 -6.80
N ILE A 227 -12.29 13.33 -7.69
CA ILE A 227 -13.62 12.73 -7.52
C ILE A 227 -13.74 11.89 -6.22
N ARG A 228 -12.67 11.19 -5.80
CA ARG A 228 -12.66 10.39 -4.57
C ARG A 228 -12.70 11.29 -3.34
N ASN A 229 -11.98 12.40 -3.34
CA ASN A 229 -12.00 13.35 -2.23
C ASN A 229 -13.36 14.04 -2.11
N ILE A 230 -13.98 14.40 -3.24
CA ILE A 230 -15.34 14.96 -3.26
C ILE A 230 -16.35 13.93 -2.73
N LYS A 231 -16.18 12.63 -3.05
CA LYS A 231 -16.99 11.54 -2.46
C LYS A 231 -16.83 11.47 -0.95
N LEU A 232 -15.61 11.53 -0.43
CA LEU A 232 -15.31 11.38 1.00
C LEU A 232 -15.95 12.46 1.88
N ILE A 233 -16.18 13.65 1.32
CA ILE A 233 -16.82 14.76 2.02
C ILE A 233 -18.33 14.85 1.78
N GLY A 234 -18.91 13.86 1.09
CA GLY A 234 -20.36 13.78 0.84
C GLY A 234 -20.89 14.61 -0.32
N GLY A 235 -20.10 15.45 -0.99
CA GLY A 235 -20.60 16.40 -2.00
C GLY A 235 -20.66 15.88 -3.45
N LEU A 236 -20.43 14.58 -3.68
CA LEU A 236 -20.32 14.05 -5.05
C LEU A 236 -21.68 13.84 -5.73
N GLN A 237 -22.73 13.48 -4.99
CA GLN A 237 -24.03 13.21 -5.60
C GLN A 237 -24.61 14.50 -6.19
N GLU A 238 -24.66 15.55 -5.36
CA GLU A 238 -25.25 16.84 -5.66
C GLU A 238 -24.47 17.56 -6.77
N LEU A 239 -23.14 17.43 -6.80
CA LEU A 239 -22.32 17.96 -7.88
C LEU A 239 -22.67 17.32 -9.23
N ILE A 240 -22.68 15.98 -9.29
CA ILE A 240 -22.96 15.29 -10.55
C ILE A 240 -24.38 15.59 -11.00
N GLU A 241 -25.35 15.44 -10.11
CA GLU A 241 -26.76 15.69 -10.42
C GLU A 241 -27.00 17.13 -10.91
N GLY A 242 -26.48 18.13 -10.17
CA GLY A 242 -26.65 19.54 -10.54
C GLY A 242 -26.05 19.86 -11.91
N VAL A 243 -24.84 19.37 -12.20
CA VAL A 243 -24.19 19.61 -13.51
C VAL A 243 -24.91 18.86 -14.63
N VAL A 244 -25.30 17.60 -14.41
CA VAL A 244 -25.99 16.79 -15.42
C VAL A 244 -27.35 17.40 -15.76
N ARG A 245 -28.10 17.88 -14.76
CA ARG A 245 -29.37 18.61 -14.96
C ARG A 245 -29.21 20.01 -15.57
N GLY A 246 -28.01 20.58 -15.53
CA GLY A 246 -27.72 21.95 -15.98
C GLY A 246 -28.07 23.03 -14.95
N THR A 247 -28.23 22.66 -13.69
CA THR A 247 -28.57 23.55 -12.57
C THR A 247 -27.65 23.32 -11.36
N PRO A 248 -26.31 23.44 -11.49
CA PRO A 248 -25.39 23.21 -10.38
C PRO A 248 -25.51 24.30 -9.30
N ASP A 249 -25.76 23.90 -8.05
CA ASP A 249 -25.68 24.80 -6.89
C ASP A 249 -24.22 24.94 -6.42
N TRP A 250 -23.47 25.78 -7.13
CA TRP A 250 -22.07 26.08 -6.79
C TRP A 250 -21.90 26.62 -5.36
N PRO A 251 -22.74 27.55 -4.86
CA PRO A 251 -22.69 27.97 -3.47
C PRO A 251 -22.80 26.79 -2.49
N ALA A 252 -23.76 25.88 -2.66
CA ALA A 252 -23.88 24.69 -1.81
C ALA A 252 -22.68 23.76 -1.94
N PHE A 253 -22.21 23.51 -3.16
CA PHE A 253 -21.01 22.70 -3.39
C PHE A 253 -19.81 23.27 -2.64
N TRP A 254 -19.54 24.58 -2.73
CA TRP A 254 -18.40 25.20 -2.04
C TRP A 254 -18.57 25.24 -0.53
N ARG A 255 -19.80 25.36 -0.01
CA ARG A 255 -20.10 25.20 1.43
C ARG A 255 -19.74 23.78 1.89
N ALA A 256 -20.22 22.75 1.21
CA ALA A 256 -19.93 21.35 1.50
C ALA A 256 -18.43 21.04 1.34
N PHE A 257 -17.78 21.60 0.31
CA PHE A 257 -16.36 21.38 0.02
C PHE A 257 -15.45 21.81 1.19
N ARG A 258 -15.89 22.71 2.07
CA ARG A 258 -15.14 23.09 3.28
C ARG A 258 -14.96 21.95 4.28
N ALA A 259 -15.82 20.92 4.26
CA ALA A 259 -15.68 19.74 5.11
C ALA A 259 -14.36 18.98 4.89
N ARG A 260 -13.70 19.16 3.73
CA ARG A 260 -12.34 18.65 3.48
C ARG A 260 -11.32 19.10 4.52
N ARG A 261 -11.53 20.25 5.17
CA ARG A 261 -10.66 20.79 6.22
C ARG A 261 -10.59 19.87 7.43
N ALA A 262 -11.56 18.96 7.62
CA ALA A 262 -11.54 17.95 8.67
C ALA A 262 -10.73 16.70 8.28
N GLN A 263 -10.45 16.51 6.98
CA GLN A 263 -9.81 15.30 6.45
C GLN A 263 -8.30 15.36 6.60
N ILE A 264 -7.71 14.43 7.38
CA ILE A 264 -6.27 14.42 7.69
C ILE A 264 -5.40 14.33 6.43
N GLY A 265 -5.81 13.52 5.44
CA GLY A 265 -5.10 13.41 4.17
C GLY A 265 -4.98 14.76 3.45
N TRP A 266 -6.10 15.50 3.37
CA TRP A 266 -6.12 16.85 2.79
C TRP A 266 -5.29 17.85 3.61
N GLN A 267 -5.38 17.82 4.94
CA GLN A 267 -4.60 18.70 5.83
C GLN A 267 -3.09 18.54 5.61
N ARG A 268 -2.62 17.29 5.44
CA ARG A 268 -1.20 16.98 5.18
C ARG A 268 -0.73 17.58 3.86
N ASP A 269 -1.46 17.34 2.77
CA ASP A 269 -1.11 17.83 1.44
C ASP A 269 -1.14 19.37 1.37
N PHE A 270 -2.12 19.98 2.05
CA PHE A 270 -2.21 21.44 2.19
C PHE A 270 -1.01 22.03 2.93
N VAL A 271 -0.64 21.50 4.11
CA VAL A 271 0.50 22.00 4.89
C VAL A 271 1.81 21.78 4.15
N ALA A 272 2.02 20.62 3.54
CA ALA A 272 3.22 20.32 2.76
C ALA A 272 3.39 21.32 1.60
N LYS A 273 2.32 21.55 0.82
CA LYS A 273 2.37 22.49 -0.31
C LYS A 273 2.54 23.95 0.16
N ALA A 274 1.96 24.34 1.29
CA ALA A 274 2.18 25.66 1.87
C ALA A 274 3.65 25.87 2.28
N ARG A 275 4.32 24.85 2.85
CA ARG A 275 5.75 24.89 3.17
C ARG A 275 6.60 24.99 1.90
N GLU A 276 6.35 24.13 0.91
CA GLU A 276 7.04 24.13 -0.40
C GLU A 276 6.99 25.50 -1.09
N ARG A 277 5.86 26.22 -0.95
CA ARG A 277 5.68 27.55 -1.55
C ARG A 277 6.11 28.72 -0.66
N GLY A 278 6.75 28.45 0.49
CA GLY A 278 7.25 29.50 1.38
C GLY A 278 6.17 30.23 2.18
N HIS A 279 4.95 29.70 2.29
CA HIS A 279 3.83 30.34 2.99
C HIS A 279 3.83 30.07 4.51
N LEU A 280 5.00 30.00 5.14
CA LEU A 280 5.14 29.64 6.55
C LEU A 280 4.42 30.62 7.49
N ALA A 281 4.43 31.91 7.18
CA ALA A 281 3.75 32.95 7.97
C ALA A 281 2.21 32.79 7.99
N LEU A 282 1.62 32.14 6.97
CA LEU A 282 0.17 31.92 6.87
C LEU A 282 -0.28 30.63 7.59
N LEU A 283 0.65 29.71 7.85
CA LEU A 283 0.33 28.41 8.42
C LEU A 283 -0.26 28.47 9.84
N PRO A 284 0.19 29.33 10.77
CA PRO A 284 -0.41 29.41 12.10
C PRO A 284 -1.93 29.69 12.06
N GLY A 285 -2.34 30.68 11.28
CA GLY A 285 -3.76 31.01 11.08
C GLY A 285 -4.53 29.87 10.41
N ALA A 286 -3.95 29.26 9.37
CA ALA A 286 -4.56 28.11 8.71
C ALA A 286 -4.74 26.91 9.67
N LEU A 287 -3.73 26.57 10.45
CA LEU A 287 -3.75 25.47 11.41
C LEU A 287 -4.76 25.72 12.54
N ALA A 288 -4.97 26.97 12.96
CA ALA A 288 -6.04 27.31 13.89
C ALA A 288 -7.43 26.97 13.33
N VAL A 289 -7.67 27.22 12.04
CA VAL A 289 -8.90 26.82 11.34
C VAL A 289 -9.00 25.29 11.21
N LEU A 290 -7.91 24.61 10.85
CA LEU A 290 -7.90 23.15 10.72
C LEU A 290 -8.13 22.43 12.05
N ARG A 291 -7.61 22.98 13.15
CA ARG A 291 -7.86 22.48 14.51
C ARG A 291 -9.35 22.57 14.87
N LYS A 292 -10.02 23.66 14.52
CA LYS A 292 -11.47 23.80 14.73
C LYS A 292 -12.28 22.81 13.87
N ALA A 293 -11.81 22.52 12.66
CA ALA A 293 -12.47 21.60 11.75
C ALA A 293 -12.33 20.11 12.13
N ASN A 294 -11.30 19.73 12.89
CA ASN A 294 -11.14 18.38 13.44
C ASN A 294 -10.41 18.43 14.81
N PRO A 295 -11.14 18.72 15.91
CA PRO A 295 -10.57 18.89 17.25
C PRO A 295 -9.87 17.64 17.80
N GLU A 296 -10.44 16.46 17.50
CA GLU A 296 -9.93 15.15 17.93
C GLU A 296 -8.57 14.82 17.29
N SER A 297 -8.31 15.30 16.08
CA SER A 297 -7.05 15.07 15.39
C SER A 297 -5.88 15.87 15.99
N GLY A 298 -4.82 15.14 16.38
CA GLY A 298 -3.58 15.75 16.85
C GLY A 298 -2.74 16.43 15.75
N PHE A 299 -3.07 16.28 14.46
CA PHE A 299 -2.23 16.75 13.35
C PHE A 299 -2.02 18.28 13.39
N ALA A 300 -3.10 19.06 13.35
CA ALA A 300 -3.01 20.53 13.32
C ALA A 300 -2.34 21.09 14.59
N ARG A 301 -2.59 20.45 15.76
CA ARG A 301 -1.92 20.80 17.03
C ARG A 301 -0.42 20.56 16.96
N ARG A 302 0.02 19.41 16.42
CA ARG A 302 1.45 19.09 16.26
C ARG A 302 2.14 20.05 15.29
N GLU A 303 1.53 20.34 14.16
CA GLU A 303 2.09 21.27 13.17
C GLU A 303 2.16 22.71 13.71
N ALA A 304 1.16 23.15 14.48
CA ALA A 304 1.19 24.47 15.11
C ALA A 304 2.33 24.59 16.12
N ARG A 305 2.55 23.55 16.94
CA ARG A 305 3.71 23.49 17.85
C ARG A 305 5.04 23.49 17.10
N ARG A 306 5.13 22.82 15.96
CA ARG A 306 6.34 22.81 15.12
C ARG A 306 6.67 24.19 14.54
N LEU A 307 5.64 24.99 14.20
CA LEU A 307 5.83 26.34 13.66
C LEU A 307 6.05 27.40 14.74
N ALA A 308 5.50 27.20 15.94
CA ALA A 308 5.72 28.08 17.09
C ALA A 308 7.12 27.91 17.72
N ARG A 309 7.86 26.87 17.33
CA ARG A 309 9.29 26.79 17.66
C ARG A 309 10.03 27.89 16.89
N PRO A 310 10.72 28.82 17.56
CA PRO A 310 11.50 29.85 16.88
C PRO A 310 12.51 29.21 15.93
N ALA A 311 12.63 29.76 14.71
CA ALA A 311 13.68 29.37 13.77
C ALA A 311 15.08 29.76 14.28
N ASP A 312 15.15 30.77 15.17
CA ASP A 312 16.35 31.31 15.81
C ASP A 312 16.29 31.21 17.33
N ALA A 313 15.77 30.10 17.89
CA ALA A 313 16.13 29.81 19.27
C ALA A 313 17.65 29.65 19.27
N PRO A 314 18.43 30.46 20.02
CA PRO A 314 19.85 30.18 20.15
C PRO A 314 19.95 28.72 20.58
N PRO A 315 20.91 27.94 20.01
CA PRO A 315 21.13 26.59 20.50
C PRO A 315 21.22 26.70 22.02
N PRO A 316 20.55 25.82 22.79
CA PRO A 316 20.82 25.77 24.21
C PRO A 316 22.35 25.73 24.35
N PRO A 317 22.94 26.54 25.25
CA PRO A 317 24.39 26.56 25.40
C PRO A 317 24.85 25.12 25.46
N ALA A 318 25.86 24.78 24.65
CA ALA A 318 26.40 23.43 24.61
C ALA A 318 26.60 22.98 26.06
N ALA A 319 25.78 22.03 26.50
CA ALA A 319 25.93 21.48 27.83
C ALA A 319 27.36 20.96 27.91
N PRO A 320 28.07 21.22 29.02
CA PRO A 320 29.47 20.87 29.15
C PRO A 320 29.68 19.40 28.75
N ALA A 321 30.77 19.12 28.05
CA ALA A 321 31.16 17.80 27.55
C ALA A 321 31.48 16.78 28.67
N THR A 322 30.94 16.99 29.88
CA THR A 322 31.20 16.27 31.12
C THR A 322 29.92 15.69 31.74
N ALA A 323 28.78 15.68 31.04
CA ALA A 323 27.66 14.87 31.49
C ALA A 323 28.11 13.41 31.44
N GLU A 324 28.17 12.75 32.60
CA GLU A 324 28.69 11.39 32.71
C GLU A 324 27.80 10.40 31.94
N GLU A 325 28.44 9.51 31.16
CA GLU A 325 27.73 8.41 30.50
C GLU A 325 27.19 7.45 31.57
N GLY A 326 25.89 7.16 31.50
CA GLY A 326 25.26 6.18 32.37
C GLY A 326 25.17 4.80 31.70
N GLN A 327 25.10 3.75 32.51
CA GLN A 327 24.79 2.40 32.06
C GLN A 327 23.72 1.79 32.94
N ILE A 328 22.72 1.19 32.30
CA ILE A 328 21.67 0.39 32.95
C ILE A 328 21.87 -1.05 32.51
N THR A 329 21.87 -1.97 33.46
CA THR A 329 21.91 -3.42 33.21
C THR A 329 20.60 -4.04 33.67
N VAL A 330 19.83 -4.54 32.72
CA VAL A 330 18.55 -5.21 32.94
C VAL A 330 18.79 -6.71 32.88
N GLY A 331 18.78 -7.41 34.02
CA GLY A 331 18.93 -8.86 34.04
C GLY A 331 19.89 -9.39 35.10
N THR A 332 20.11 -10.69 35.07
CA THR A 332 21.08 -11.40 35.91
C THR A 332 22.31 -11.81 35.08
N PRO A 333 23.47 -12.06 35.70
CA PRO A 333 24.66 -12.56 35.00
C PRO A 333 24.44 -13.86 34.22
N ASP A 334 23.40 -14.63 34.57
CA ASP A 334 23.07 -15.93 33.98
C ASP A 334 22.22 -15.85 32.71
N TRP A 335 22.00 -14.65 32.17
CA TRP A 335 21.32 -14.50 30.89
C TRP A 335 22.03 -15.27 29.78
N PRO A 336 21.27 -15.90 28.85
CA PRO A 336 21.88 -16.61 27.75
C PRO A 336 22.71 -15.64 26.89
N LYS A 337 23.94 -16.03 26.59
CA LYS A 337 24.77 -15.29 25.61
C LYS A 337 24.03 -15.24 24.26
N PRO A 338 24.14 -14.15 23.48
CA PRO A 338 25.05 -13.02 23.66
C PRO A 338 24.40 -11.77 24.31
N PHE A 339 23.35 -11.95 25.12
CA PHE A 339 22.63 -10.83 25.75
C PHE A 339 23.26 -10.46 27.09
N ALA A 340 23.46 -9.15 27.29
CA ALA A 340 24.03 -8.61 28.53
C ALA A 340 23.06 -7.66 29.25
N GLY A 341 21.88 -7.38 28.68
CA GLY A 341 20.87 -6.52 29.28
C GLY A 341 21.22 -5.04 29.27
N LEU A 342 22.16 -4.61 28.43
CA LEU A 342 22.75 -3.28 28.51
C LEU A 342 21.91 -2.21 27.82
N ILE A 343 21.77 -1.07 28.48
CA ILE A 343 21.27 0.20 27.91
C ILE A 343 22.28 1.28 28.29
N LEU A 344 22.84 1.96 27.31
CA LEU A 344 23.68 3.14 27.54
C LEU A 344 22.82 4.40 27.59
N ASP A 345 23.13 5.29 28.52
CA ASP A 345 22.53 6.63 28.66
C ASP A 345 23.58 7.66 28.23
N LEU A 346 23.43 8.14 26.99
CA LEU A 346 24.44 8.97 26.34
C LEU A 346 23.95 10.42 26.24
N PRO A 347 24.57 11.35 26.98
CA PRO A 347 24.34 12.78 26.76
C PRO A 347 25.03 13.24 25.48
N ASN A 348 24.43 14.19 24.77
CA ASN A 348 24.99 14.83 23.57
C ASN A 348 25.45 13.85 22.47
N ALA A 349 24.80 12.69 22.36
CA ALA A 349 25.14 11.67 21.36
C ALA A 349 24.83 12.15 19.93
N SER A 350 25.67 11.76 18.97
CA SER A 350 25.46 12.06 17.56
C SER A 350 24.71 10.91 16.88
N PHE A 351 23.50 11.18 16.41
CA PHE A 351 22.72 10.27 15.58
C PHE A 351 23.07 10.49 14.10
N LEU A 352 23.71 9.52 13.45
CA LEU A 352 24.25 9.67 12.11
C LEU A 352 23.62 8.66 11.13
N PRO A 353 22.74 9.12 10.21
CA PRO A 353 22.25 8.29 9.11
C PRO A 353 23.34 8.06 8.06
N GLU A 354 23.04 7.23 7.06
CA GLU A 354 23.85 7.16 5.84
C GLU A 354 23.87 8.52 5.14
N ARG A 355 25.07 9.01 4.84
CA ARG A 355 25.33 10.37 4.32
C ARG A 355 26.38 10.33 3.23
N GLU A 356 26.40 11.37 2.41
CA GLU A 356 27.44 11.58 1.40
C GLU A 356 28.79 11.89 2.07
N GLY A 357 29.87 11.30 1.56
CA GLY A 357 31.22 11.47 2.11
C GLY A 357 31.65 10.43 3.16
N ASP A 358 30.73 9.61 3.67
CA ASP A 358 31.05 8.48 4.55
C ASP A 358 31.17 7.16 3.76
N ALA A 359 31.67 6.09 4.40
CA ALA A 359 31.65 4.76 3.80
C ALA A 359 30.20 4.34 3.48
N LYS A 360 29.99 3.64 2.37
CA LYS A 360 28.66 3.20 1.93
C LYS A 360 27.94 2.42 3.04
N LEU A 361 26.68 2.78 3.33
CA LEU A 361 25.85 2.25 4.44
C LEU A 361 26.38 2.55 5.87
N ALA A 362 27.42 3.37 6.03
CA ALA A 362 27.90 3.77 7.35
C ALA A 362 26.80 4.56 8.08
N SER A 363 26.42 4.08 9.26
CA SER A 363 25.37 4.70 10.07
C SER A 363 25.38 4.16 11.49
N GLY A 364 24.91 4.95 12.45
CA GLY A 364 24.94 4.57 13.86
C GLY A 364 24.95 5.78 14.79
N ILE A 365 25.37 5.53 16.01
CA ILE A 365 25.49 6.54 17.06
C ILE A 365 26.96 6.76 17.40
N LEU A 366 27.40 8.01 17.52
CA LEU A 366 28.65 8.36 18.19
C LEU A 366 28.34 8.93 19.58
N LYS A 367 29.23 8.65 20.52
CA LYS A 367 29.26 9.25 21.85
C LYS A 367 29.65 10.73 21.77
N ALA A 368 29.54 11.46 22.89
CA ALA A 368 29.89 12.88 22.94
C ALA A 368 31.36 13.15 22.59
N ASP A 369 32.25 12.20 22.88
CA ASP A 369 33.68 12.25 22.53
C ASP A 369 33.96 11.92 21.05
N GLY A 370 32.93 11.62 20.26
CA GLY A 370 33.05 11.24 18.85
C GLY A 370 33.36 9.76 18.60
N SER A 371 33.55 8.95 19.64
CA SER A 371 33.80 7.51 19.49
C SER A 371 32.51 6.74 19.16
N TYR A 372 32.64 5.61 18.45
CA TYR A 372 31.49 4.83 18.01
C TYR A 372 30.79 4.10 19.17
N CYS A 373 29.48 4.27 19.29
CA CYS A 373 28.68 3.49 20.23
C CYS A 373 28.38 2.10 19.64
N THR A 374 29.09 1.08 20.12
CA THR A 374 28.97 -0.30 19.63
C THR A 374 27.57 -0.90 19.82
N LEU A 375 26.79 -0.49 20.83
CA LEU A 375 25.39 -0.94 20.99
C LEU A 375 24.48 -0.45 19.86
N SER A 376 24.88 0.58 19.12
CA SER A 376 24.12 1.09 17.97
C SER A 376 24.31 0.28 16.68
N GLN A 377 25.19 -0.73 16.69
CA GLN A 377 25.51 -1.56 15.53
C GLN A 377 24.25 -2.09 14.84
N GLY A 378 24.24 -1.94 13.51
CA GLY A 378 23.27 -2.54 12.59
C GLY A 378 23.96 -3.56 11.67
N TRP A 379 23.17 -4.41 11.00
CA TRP A 379 23.69 -5.45 10.12
C TRP A 379 23.08 -5.34 8.73
N ILE A 380 23.94 -5.48 7.70
CA ILE A 380 23.53 -5.61 6.31
C ILE A 380 23.04 -7.04 6.07
N ARG A 381 23.75 -8.01 6.65
CA ARG A 381 23.48 -9.47 6.65
C ARG A 381 24.05 -10.07 7.95
N ALA A 382 23.69 -11.32 8.25
CA ALA A 382 24.08 -12.00 9.50
C ALA A 382 25.57 -11.83 9.89
N ARG A 383 26.49 -11.92 8.92
CA ARG A 383 27.95 -11.78 9.15
C ARG A 383 28.55 -10.46 8.65
N LYS A 384 27.72 -9.51 8.21
CA LYS A 384 28.18 -8.23 7.66
C LYS A 384 27.58 -7.06 8.43
N PRO A 385 28.29 -6.53 9.44
CA PRO A 385 27.85 -5.31 10.11
C PRO A 385 27.84 -4.12 9.14
N MET A 386 27.01 -3.12 9.44
CA MET A 386 27.15 -1.81 8.82
C MET A 386 28.44 -1.14 9.32
N PRO A 387 29.16 -0.40 8.46
CA PRO A 387 30.32 0.35 8.91
C PRO A 387 29.95 1.36 9.99
N ALA A 388 30.85 1.60 10.94
CA ALA A 388 30.71 2.70 11.89
C ALA A 388 30.83 4.03 11.13
N PRO A 389 29.94 5.01 11.40
CA PRO A 389 30.06 6.33 10.79
C PRO A 389 31.18 7.12 11.45
N SER A 390 31.58 8.21 10.81
CA SER A 390 32.44 9.24 11.40
C SER A 390 31.83 10.63 11.21
N LEU A 391 32.25 11.59 12.03
CA LEU A 391 31.93 13.00 11.81
C LEU A 391 32.92 13.59 10.82
N LEU A 392 32.40 14.21 9.76
CA LEU A 392 33.27 14.86 8.78
C LEU A 392 33.80 16.20 9.35
N PRO A 393 35.03 16.62 9.00
CA PRO A 393 35.57 17.90 9.45
C PRO A 393 34.65 19.07 9.07
N GLY A 394 34.29 19.90 10.06
CA GLY A 394 33.42 21.06 9.87
C GLY A 394 31.93 20.73 9.72
N GLU A 395 31.53 19.46 9.86
CA GLU A 395 30.12 19.06 9.78
C GLU A 395 29.33 19.58 10.99
N THR A 396 28.26 20.33 10.71
CA THR A 396 27.36 20.83 11.76
C THR A 396 26.15 19.91 11.89
N LEU A 397 25.92 19.39 13.09
CA LEU A 397 24.73 18.59 13.40
C LEU A 397 23.57 19.49 13.85
N ARG A 398 22.35 19.07 13.53
CA ARG A 398 21.15 19.75 14.04
C ARG A 398 20.83 19.26 15.44
N ASP A 399 20.59 20.19 16.37
CA ASP A 399 20.21 19.84 17.73
C ASP A 399 18.80 19.26 17.83
N LEU A 400 18.69 18.19 18.61
CA LEU A 400 17.44 17.57 19.01
C LEU A 400 17.37 17.56 20.56
N PRO A 401 16.62 18.51 21.16
CA PRO A 401 16.47 18.59 22.61
C PRO A 401 15.49 17.54 23.14
N GLY A 402 15.66 17.16 24.40
CA GLY A 402 14.86 16.18 25.12
C GLY A 402 15.53 14.81 25.24
N VAL A 403 14.74 13.85 25.71
CA VAL A 403 15.18 12.47 25.98
C VAL A 403 14.65 11.53 24.91
N HIS A 404 15.52 10.72 24.31
CA HIS A 404 15.13 9.88 23.19
C HIS A 404 15.59 8.43 23.34
N LEU A 405 14.90 7.52 22.66
CA LEU A 405 15.28 6.11 22.58
C LEU A 405 15.79 5.78 21.17
N PHE A 406 16.94 5.12 21.06
CA PHE A 406 17.42 4.57 19.80
C PHE A 406 16.74 3.23 19.47
N GLY A 407 16.00 3.18 18.37
CA GLY A 407 15.29 1.98 17.89
C GLY A 407 16.08 1.09 16.93
N GLY A 408 17.25 1.53 16.44
CA GLY A 408 17.99 0.83 15.37
C GLY A 408 17.59 1.31 13.97
N HIS A 409 17.65 0.42 12.97
CA HIS A 409 17.22 0.72 11.60
C HIS A 409 15.74 0.41 11.40
N PHE A 410 15.03 1.32 10.74
CA PHE A 410 13.63 1.07 10.39
C PHE A 410 13.53 0.24 9.10
N ARG A 411 12.77 -0.85 9.15
CA ARG A 411 12.54 -1.76 8.02
C ARG A 411 11.05 -1.81 7.72
N GLY A 412 10.65 -1.38 6.51
CA GLY A 412 9.23 -1.29 6.18
C GLY A 412 8.52 -2.63 5.93
N HIS A 413 9.25 -3.67 5.54
CA HIS A 413 8.69 -5.01 5.31
C HIS A 413 8.29 -5.67 6.63
N PHE A 414 7.05 -6.16 6.75
CA PHE A 414 6.47 -6.64 8.01
C PHE A 414 7.34 -7.62 8.81
N GLY A 415 7.91 -8.64 8.18
CA GLY A 415 8.81 -9.57 8.87
C GLY A 415 10.07 -8.87 9.41
N HIS A 416 10.70 -8.04 8.60
CA HIS A 416 11.90 -7.29 9.00
C HIS A 416 11.58 -6.23 10.07
N PHE A 417 10.39 -5.63 10.02
CA PHE A 417 9.91 -4.74 11.05
C PHE A 417 9.84 -5.46 12.42
N LEU A 418 9.18 -6.62 12.46
CA LEU A 418 9.01 -7.42 13.67
C LEU A 418 10.31 -8.01 14.24
N VAL A 419 11.31 -8.26 13.40
CA VAL A 419 12.54 -8.94 13.86
C VAL A 419 13.76 -8.00 13.98
N GLU A 420 13.75 -6.85 13.30
CA GLU A 420 14.88 -5.90 13.33
C GLU A 420 14.48 -4.54 13.93
N SER A 421 13.30 -4.00 13.59
CA SER A 421 12.91 -2.65 14.04
C SER A 421 12.29 -2.63 15.43
N THR A 422 11.71 -3.71 15.92
CA THR A 422 11.20 -3.79 17.29
C THR A 422 12.27 -4.23 18.29
N ALA A 423 13.43 -4.69 17.82
CA ALA A 423 14.46 -5.40 18.59
C ALA A 423 15.05 -4.66 19.79
N ARG A 424 14.88 -3.33 19.87
CA ARG A 424 15.36 -2.47 20.97
C ARG A 424 14.24 -1.86 21.81
N LEU A 425 12.98 -2.11 21.47
CA LEU A 425 11.83 -1.50 22.16
C LEU A 425 11.65 -2.01 23.60
N TRP A 426 12.20 -3.17 23.92
CA TRP A 426 12.18 -3.77 25.26
C TRP A 426 12.70 -2.81 26.34
N ALA A 427 13.63 -1.92 25.99
CA ALA A 427 14.20 -0.95 26.91
C ALA A 427 13.16 -0.01 27.51
N LEU A 428 12.03 0.24 26.84
CA LEU A 428 10.97 1.15 27.31
C LEU A 428 10.46 0.79 28.72
N ASP A 429 10.51 -0.48 29.12
CA ASP A 429 10.06 -0.95 30.43
C ASP A 429 11.10 -0.73 31.55
N HIS A 430 12.30 -0.27 31.20
CA HIS A 430 13.46 -0.21 32.09
C HIS A 430 14.14 1.16 32.11
N LEU A 431 13.64 2.14 31.35
CA LEU A 431 14.20 3.48 31.36
C LEU A 431 13.82 4.22 32.65
N PRO A 432 14.76 4.98 33.25
CA PRO A 432 14.49 5.78 34.45
C PRO A 432 13.56 6.97 34.17
N VAL A 433 13.41 7.34 32.88
CA VAL A 433 12.51 8.40 32.42
C VAL A 433 11.91 8.00 31.07
N ALA A 434 10.64 8.34 30.85
CA ALA A 434 9.97 8.08 29.59
C ALA A 434 10.59 8.95 28.46
N PRO A 435 10.91 8.38 27.29
CA PRO A 435 11.49 9.14 26.20
C PRO A 435 10.42 9.99 25.49
N ASP A 436 10.82 11.17 25.03
CA ASP A 436 10.02 12.09 24.22
C ASP A 436 9.77 11.56 22.80
N SER A 437 10.66 10.70 22.28
CA SER A 437 10.45 9.97 21.02
C SER A 437 11.39 8.78 20.83
N ILE A 438 11.03 7.90 19.90
CA ILE A 438 11.87 6.80 19.43
C ILE A 438 12.48 7.19 18.08
N LEU A 439 13.81 7.13 17.98
CA LEU A 439 14.59 7.48 16.79
C LEU A 439 15.04 6.23 16.05
N TYR A 440 14.78 6.17 14.75
CA TYR A 440 15.28 5.12 13.88
C TYR A 440 16.13 5.68 12.76
N LEU A 441 17.21 4.96 12.44
CA LEU A 441 18.00 5.19 11.24
C LEU A 441 17.22 4.77 9.99
N PRO A 442 17.27 5.57 8.91
CA PRO A 442 16.70 5.16 7.64
C PRO A 442 17.52 4.01 7.06
N TYR A 443 16.86 2.95 6.59
CA TYR A 443 17.56 1.88 5.89
C TYR A 443 17.85 2.30 4.44
N ARG A 444 19.14 2.34 4.06
CA ARG A 444 19.64 2.76 2.74
C ARG A 444 19.32 4.21 2.36
N GLY A 445 19.25 5.11 3.34
CA GLY A 445 19.07 6.56 3.12
C GLY A 445 17.69 7.02 2.64
N GLU A 446 16.71 6.13 2.40
CA GLU A 446 15.39 6.52 1.86
C GLU A 446 14.40 7.07 2.91
N VAL A 447 14.63 8.28 3.42
CA VAL A 447 13.86 8.87 4.53
C VAL A 447 12.34 8.90 4.29
N GLY A 448 11.88 9.43 3.16
CA GLY A 448 10.44 9.57 2.89
C GLY A 448 9.70 8.23 2.76
N ALA A 449 10.37 7.20 2.26
CA ALA A 449 9.81 5.85 2.22
C ALA A 449 9.69 5.25 3.62
N ILE A 450 10.68 5.51 4.48
CA ILE A 450 10.69 5.08 5.88
C ILE A 450 9.62 5.80 6.69
N GLU A 451 9.46 7.12 6.54
CA GLU A 451 8.37 7.86 7.21
C GLU A 451 7.00 7.30 6.87
N LYS A 452 6.76 7.00 5.58
CA LYS A 452 5.53 6.34 5.15
C LYS A 452 5.36 4.93 5.73
N ALA A 453 6.46 4.18 5.86
CA ALA A 453 6.43 2.85 6.45
C ALA A 453 6.16 2.91 7.97
N MET A 454 6.71 3.90 8.68
CA MET A 454 6.41 4.16 10.09
C MET A 454 4.93 4.45 10.31
N GLU A 455 4.31 5.27 9.45
CA GLU A 455 2.86 5.51 9.49
C GLU A 455 2.05 4.23 9.28
N GLY A 456 2.51 3.33 8.39
CA GLY A 456 1.88 2.04 8.17
C GLY A 456 1.91 1.11 9.38
N HIS A 457 2.87 1.31 10.29
CA HIS A 457 3.04 0.52 11.52
C HIS A 457 2.55 1.22 12.80
N ASP A 458 1.95 2.40 12.71
CA ASP A 458 1.39 3.16 13.86
C ASP A 458 0.44 2.30 14.71
N ARG A 459 -0.37 1.45 14.06
CA ARG A 459 -1.28 0.52 14.74
C ARG A 459 -0.55 -0.50 15.62
N PHE A 460 0.61 -0.99 15.18
CA PHE A 460 1.43 -1.91 15.97
C PHE A 460 1.91 -1.21 17.26
N TYR A 461 2.42 0.01 17.17
CA TYR A 461 2.88 0.75 18.35
C TYR A 461 1.76 0.99 19.36
N ARG A 462 0.57 1.38 18.90
CA ARG A 462 -0.60 1.54 19.78
C ARG A 462 -1.01 0.23 20.45
N LEU A 463 -0.99 -0.88 19.72
CA LEU A 463 -1.31 -2.19 20.27
C LEU A 463 -0.29 -2.61 21.35
N MET A 464 0.96 -2.25 21.13
CA MET A 464 2.03 -2.42 22.11
C MET A 464 1.96 -1.42 23.27
N GLY A 465 0.99 -0.50 23.33
CA GLY A 465 0.92 0.53 24.37
C GLY A 465 2.04 1.59 24.28
N ILE A 466 2.63 1.78 23.10
CA ILE A 466 3.69 2.76 22.83
C ILE A 466 3.04 4.02 22.25
N ASN A 467 3.08 5.11 23.03
CA ASN A 467 2.47 6.39 22.68
C ASN A 467 3.49 7.44 22.21
N GLN A 468 4.77 7.13 22.34
CA GLN A 468 5.86 8.02 21.97
C GLN A 468 5.89 8.22 20.45
N PRO A 469 6.10 9.46 19.98
CA PRO A 469 6.37 9.72 18.57
C PRO A 469 7.53 8.85 18.05
N VAL A 470 7.34 8.25 16.88
CA VAL A 470 8.42 7.55 16.15
C VAL A 470 8.97 8.48 15.07
N ARG A 471 10.28 8.60 14.96
CA ARG A 471 10.96 9.57 14.09
C ARG A 471 12.14 8.94 13.36
N THR A 472 12.47 9.55 12.22
CA THR A 472 13.70 9.31 11.47
C THR A 472 14.28 10.65 11.04
N SER A 473 15.56 10.68 10.68
CA SER A 473 16.23 11.85 10.12
C SER A 473 17.12 11.45 8.94
N GLY A 474 17.09 12.24 7.87
CA GLY A 474 18.02 12.13 6.74
C GLY A 474 19.34 12.85 6.95
N THR A 475 19.42 13.69 7.98
CA THR A 475 20.62 14.45 8.35
C THR A 475 21.05 14.08 9.76
N GLY A 476 22.34 14.27 10.05
CA GLY A 476 22.89 14.03 11.38
C GLY A 476 22.25 14.92 12.44
N LEU A 477 22.05 14.37 13.64
CA LEU A 477 21.50 15.08 14.79
C LEU A 477 22.45 14.99 15.98
N ARG A 478 22.57 16.08 16.74
CA ARG A 478 23.11 16.03 18.11
C ARG A 478 21.93 15.92 19.06
N VAL A 479 21.86 14.82 19.80
CA VAL A 479 20.73 14.48 20.66
C VAL A 479 21.10 14.78 22.10
N GLU A 480 20.30 15.59 22.79
CA GLU A 480 20.58 16.05 24.16
C GLU A 480 20.80 14.87 25.13
N ARG A 481 19.88 13.90 25.13
CA ARG A 481 20.04 12.63 25.86
C ARG A 481 19.46 11.48 25.07
N LEU A 482 20.26 10.44 24.82
CA LEU A 482 19.87 9.29 24.01
C LEU A 482 20.13 7.98 24.78
N PHE A 483 19.07 7.21 25.01
CA PHE A 483 19.19 5.83 25.46
C PHE A 483 19.47 4.92 24.27
N VAL A 484 20.55 4.14 24.34
CA VAL A 484 20.97 3.19 23.31
C VAL A 484 20.96 1.77 23.88
N PRO A 485 19.89 1.00 23.66
CA PRO A 485 19.80 -0.39 24.12
C PRO A 485 20.64 -1.33 23.25
N GLU A 486 21.11 -2.41 23.87
CA GLU A 486 21.60 -3.56 23.13
C GLU A 486 20.53 -4.17 22.22
N LEU A 487 20.98 -4.86 21.17
CA LEU A 487 20.08 -5.56 20.26
C LEU A 487 19.46 -6.78 20.97
N GLY A 488 18.22 -6.65 21.43
CA GLY A 488 17.49 -7.70 22.14
C GLY A 488 16.96 -8.82 21.25
N PHE A 489 16.97 -8.66 19.93
CA PHE A 489 16.56 -9.70 18.97
C PHE A 489 17.18 -9.46 17.60
N GLY A 490 17.58 -10.51 16.90
CA GLY A 490 18.20 -10.36 15.59
C GLY A 490 18.92 -11.61 15.12
N TRP A 491 19.90 -11.45 14.24
CA TRP A 491 20.58 -12.54 13.54
C TRP A 491 21.33 -13.53 14.43
N SER A 492 21.50 -14.76 13.93
CA SER A 492 22.25 -15.84 14.58
C SER A 492 21.68 -16.20 15.96
N GLU A 493 22.53 -16.38 16.97
CA GLU A 493 22.10 -16.73 18.34
C GLU A 493 21.11 -15.71 18.93
N ARG A 494 21.09 -14.46 18.42
CA ARG A 494 20.13 -13.44 18.86
C ARG A 494 18.68 -13.73 18.43
N TYR A 495 18.43 -14.73 17.58
CA TYR A 495 17.07 -15.21 17.29
C TYR A 495 16.43 -15.91 18.50
N ALA A 496 17.19 -16.19 19.57
CA ALA A 496 16.61 -16.59 20.84
C ALA A 496 15.82 -15.45 21.53
N GLY A 497 16.14 -14.19 21.20
CA GLY A 497 15.67 -13.00 21.91
C GLY A 497 16.26 -12.89 23.33
N SER A 498 16.47 -11.68 23.83
CA SER A 498 16.80 -11.49 25.24
C SER A 498 15.56 -11.79 26.08
N PRO A 499 15.71 -12.22 27.35
CA PRO A 499 14.59 -12.39 28.26
C PRO A 499 13.68 -11.14 28.30
N ALA A 500 14.25 -9.95 28.49
CA ALA A 500 13.48 -8.71 28.49
C ALA A 500 12.76 -8.43 27.16
N TYR A 501 13.36 -8.76 26.01
CA TYR A 501 12.68 -8.62 24.72
C TYR A 501 11.49 -9.55 24.58
N ARG A 502 11.61 -10.81 25.02
CA ARG A 502 10.51 -11.77 25.00
C ARG A 502 9.38 -11.30 25.91
N ASP A 503 9.70 -10.93 27.15
CA ASP A 503 8.73 -10.47 28.13
C ASP A 503 7.96 -9.24 27.62
N PHE A 504 8.69 -8.26 27.07
CA PHE A 504 8.10 -7.06 26.46
C PHE A 504 7.15 -7.39 25.32
N MET A 505 7.61 -8.18 24.34
CA MET A 505 6.83 -8.49 23.14
C MET A 505 5.63 -9.38 23.44
N GLN A 506 5.86 -10.49 24.15
CA GLN A 506 4.81 -11.46 24.43
C GLN A 506 3.81 -10.92 25.45
N GLY A 507 4.28 -10.26 26.51
CA GLY A 507 3.43 -9.69 27.54
C GLY A 507 2.45 -8.67 26.96
N ARG A 508 2.95 -7.71 26.18
CA ARG A 508 2.12 -6.66 25.59
C ARG A 508 1.19 -7.20 24.50
N LEU A 509 1.68 -8.05 23.58
CA LEU A 509 0.84 -8.59 22.50
C LEU A 509 -0.26 -9.54 23.00
N ARG A 510 0.05 -10.41 23.98
CA ARG A 510 -0.94 -11.34 24.55
C ARG A 510 -1.95 -10.62 25.45
N ALA A 511 -1.54 -9.55 26.14
CA ALA A 511 -2.48 -8.72 26.92
C ALA A 511 -3.43 -7.91 26.03
N ALA A 512 -2.95 -7.47 24.87
CA ALA A 512 -3.71 -6.56 24.00
C ALA A 512 -4.91 -7.20 23.28
N VAL A 513 -4.92 -8.53 23.10
CA VAL A 513 -5.89 -9.20 22.22
C VAL A 513 -6.28 -10.56 22.78
N ALA A 514 -7.57 -10.78 23.04
CA ALA A 514 -8.10 -12.09 23.46
C ALA A 514 -8.03 -13.14 22.33
N PRO A 515 -7.83 -14.43 22.65
CA PRO A 515 -7.86 -15.50 21.65
C PRO A 515 -9.27 -15.65 21.05
N GLU A 516 -9.35 -15.70 19.72
CA GLU A 516 -10.58 -15.96 18.98
C GLU A 516 -10.21 -16.64 17.66
N GLY A 517 -10.84 -17.76 17.32
CA GLY A 517 -10.56 -18.50 16.08
C GLY A 517 -10.72 -20.01 16.20
N GLY A 518 -10.47 -20.70 15.10
CA GLY A 518 -10.43 -22.16 15.05
C GLY A 518 -9.22 -22.77 15.75
N LYS A 519 -9.38 -23.99 16.27
CA LYS A 519 -8.30 -24.75 16.93
C LYS A 519 -7.25 -25.30 15.96
N LYS A 520 -7.60 -25.44 14.68
CA LYS A 520 -6.71 -25.85 13.60
C LYS A 520 -6.65 -24.73 12.57
N LEU A 521 -5.46 -24.20 12.30
CA LEU A 521 -5.27 -23.04 11.46
C LEU A 521 -4.24 -23.35 10.35
N TYR A 522 -4.61 -23.09 9.10
CA TYR A 522 -3.65 -23.03 8.00
C TYR A 522 -3.39 -21.58 7.65
N VAL A 523 -2.14 -21.15 7.80
CA VAL A 523 -1.72 -19.77 7.48
C VAL A 523 -1.23 -19.75 6.04
N SER A 524 -2.10 -19.27 5.15
CA SER A 524 -1.84 -19.27 3.72
C SER A 524 -1.27 -17.95 3.22
N ARG A 525 -0.45 -18.06 2.17
CA ARG A 525 0.15 -17.00 1.38
C ARG A 525 -0.39 -16.96 -0.05
N ALA A 526 -1.34 -17.82 -0.41
CA ALA A 526 -1.81 -18.00 -1.80
C ALA A 526 -2.40 -16.72 -2.42
N ARG A 527 -2.82 -15.77 -1.59
CA ARG A 527 -3.41 -14.48 -1.98
C ARG A 527 -2.43 -13.30 -1.95
N LEU A 528 -1.14 -13.54 -1.67
CA LEU A 528 -0.10 -12.54 -1.85
C LEU A 528 0.20 -12.32 -3.34
N ALA A 529 0.63 -11.10 -3.68
CA ALA A 529 1.02 -10.77 -5.05
C ALA A 529 2.12 -11.71 -5.57
N ALA A 530 2.05 -12.11 -6.84
CA ALA A 530 2.96 -13.10 -7.46
C ALA A 530 4.44 -12.69 -7.44
N ASN A 531 4.76 -11.42 -7.15
CA ASN A 531 6.13 -10.96 -6.95
C ASN A 531 6.69 -11.26 -5.54
N ARG A 532 5.87 -11.76 -4.61
CA ARG A 532 6.27 -12.24 -3.29
C ARG A 532 6.22 -13.75 -3.33
N GLY A 533 7.37 -14.39 -3.54
CA GLY A 533 7.51 -15.83 -3.75
C GLY A 533 6.71 -16.72 -2.79
N GLY A 534 6.47 -17.96 -3.22
CA GLY A 534 5.52 -18.89 -2.62
C GLY A 534 5.86 -20.32 -3.00
N ILE A 535 4.85 -21.18 -3.04
CA ILE A 535 4.93 -22.49 -3.70
C ILE A 535 3.90 -22.59 -4.81
N LEU A 536 4.18 -23.43 -5.81
CA LEU A 536 3.19 -23.77 -6.84
C LEU A 536 2.09 -24.63 -6.22
N GLY A 537 0.82 -24.27 -6.50
CA GLY A 537 -0.34 -25.05 -6.07
C GLY A 537 -0.69 -24.94 -4.59
N GLU A 538 -0.36 -23.83 -3.92
CA GLU A 538 -0.72 -23.65 -2.50
C GLU A 538 -2.24 -23.80 -2.24
N THR A 539 -3.09 -23.42 -3.19
CA THR A 539 -4.55 -23.61 -3.12
C THR A 539 -4.95 -25.08 -2.94
N VAL A 540 -4.17 -26.01 -3.47
CA VAL A 540 -4.38 -27.45 -3.25
C VAL A 540 -4.15 -27.83 -1.79
N ILE A 541 -3.21 -27.16 -1.10
CA ILE A 541 -3.02 -27.31 0.34
C ILE A 541 -4.22 -26.74 1.10
N GLU A 542 -4.69 -25.53 0.72
CA GLU A 542 -5.86 -24.90 1.33
C GLU A 542 -7.08 -25.82 1.28
N GLU A 543 -7.42 -26.34 0.11
CA GLU A 543 -8.59 -27.21 -0.09
C GLU A 543 -8.52 -28.50 0.75
N ASN A 544 -7.34 -29.12 0.80
CA ASN A 544 -7.15 -30.34 1.57
C ASN A 544 -7.14 -30.10 3.08
N LEU A 545 -6.48 -29.05 3.56
CA LEU A 545 -6.49 -28.72 4.97
C LEU A 545 -7.88 -28.26 5.44
N ALA A 546 -8.64 -27.54 4.60
CA ALA A 546 -10.04 -27.22 4.88
C ALA A 546 -10.87 -28.51 5.06
N ARG A 547 -10.70 -29.50 4.18
CA ARG A 547 -11.31 -30.84 4.33
C ARG A 547 -10.85 -31.59 5.58
N ALA A 548 -9.66 -31.29 6.09
CA ALA A 548 -9.14 -31.83 7.36
C ALA A 548 -9.61 -31.02 8.60
N GLY A 549 -10.46 -30.02 8.40
CA GLY A 549 -11.05 -29.18 9.44
C GLY A 549 -10.17 -28.01 9.89
N TYR A 550 -9.25 -27.55 9.05
CA TYR A 550 -8.47 -26.34 9.29
C TYR A 550 -9.24 -25.08 8.84
N GLU A 551 -9.19 -24.03 9.65
CA GLU A 551 -9.50 -22.67 9.22
C GLU A 551 -8.40 -22.20 8.25
N ILE A 552 -8.78 -21.80 7.03
CA ILE A 552 -7.86 -21.23 6.05
C ILE A 552 -7.76 -19.73 6.26
N PHE A 553 -6.59 -19.26 6.67
CA PHE A 553 -6.38 -17.90 7.12
C PHE A 553 -5.35 -17.16 6.27
N HIS A 554 -5.74 -16.00 5.74
CA HIS A 554 -4.91 -15.13 4.88
C HIS A 554 -4.52 -13.85 5.63
N PRO A 555 -3.42 -13.83 6.39
CA PRO A 555 -3.12 -12.76 7.33
C PRO A 555 -3.06 -11.37 6.71
N GLU A 556 -2.65 -11.22 5.45
CA GLU A 556 -2.58 -9.94 4.75
C GLU A 556 -3.94 -9.27 4.51
N LYS A 557 -5.05 -10.00 4.67
CA LYS A 557 -6.42 -9.46 4.57
C LYS A 557 -6.97 -8.99 5.89
N HIS A 558 -6.25 -9.21 6.99
CA HIS A 558 -6.75 -8.96 8.33
C HIS A 558 -5.88 -7.97 9.12
N PRO A 559 -6.50 -7.14 9.96
CA PRO A 559 -5.79 -6.38 10.97
C PRO A 559 -4.88 -7.23 11.84
N LEU A 560 -3.83 -6.61 12.40
CA LEU A 560 -2.86 -7.29 13.26
C LEU A 560 -3.52 -7.98 14.47
N GLU A 561 -4.53 -7.36 15.07
CA GLU A 561 -5.26 -7.90 16.22
C GLU A 561 -6.00 -9.18 15.86
N VAL A 562 -6.61 -9.24 14.67
CA VAL A 562 -7.26 -10.47 14.20
C VAL A 562 -6.22 -11.57 13.96
N GLN A 563 -5.05 -11.23 13.41
CA GLN A 563 -3.96 -12.21 13.25
C GLN A 563 -3.51 -12.76 14.60
N ILE A 564 -3.32 -11.89 15.61
CA ILE A 564 -2.96 -12.30 16.96
C ILE A 564 -4.04 -13.18 17.57
N ALA A 565 -5.32 -12.78 17.50
CA ALA A 565 -6.44 -13.54 18.04
C ALA A 565 -6.48 -14.97 17.46
N ARG A 566 -6.32 -15.11 16.14
CA ARG A 566 -6.33 -16.40 15.44
C ARG A 566 -5.14 -17.27 15.83
N TYR A 567 -3.93 -16.71 15.89
CA TYR A 567 -2.74 -17.46 16.32
C TYR A 567 -2.84 -17.90 17.78
N ARG A 568 -3.37 -17.04 18.67
CA ARG A 568 -3.59 -17.39 20.08
C ARG A 568 -4.65 -18.48 20.27
N ALA A 569 -5.68 -18.53 19.43
CA ALA A 569 -6.74 -19.54 19.54
C ALA A 569 -6.33 -20.93 19.05
N ALA A 570 -5.30 -21.01 18.18
CA ALA A 570 -4.92 -22.23 17.49
C ALA A 570 -4.09 -23.19 18.38
N GLU A 571 -4.51 -24.45 18.42
CA GLU A 571 -3.76 -25.56 19.02
C GLU A 571 -2.86 -26.25 17.99
N ARG A 572 -3.23 -26.17 16.71
CA ARG A 572 -2.44 -26.68 15.58
C ARG A 572 -2.35 -25.63 14.48
N ILE A 573 -1.14 -25.25 14.11
CA ILE A 573 -0.86 -24.34 13.02
C ILE A 573 -0.09 -25.10 11.94
N VAL A 574 -0.54 -25.01 10.69
CA VAL A 574 0.25 -25.40 9.53
C VAL A 574 0.49 -24.13 8.72
N ALA A 575 1.73 -23.88 8.33
CA ALA A 575 2.06 -22.68 7.57
C ALA A 575 3.25 -22.93 6.65
N LEU A 576 3.38 -22.10 5.62
CA LEU A 576 4.62 -21.98 4.89
C LEU A 576 5.64 -21.16 5.69
N ASP A 577 6.93 -21.46 5.58
CA ASP A 577 8.00 -20.69 6.22
C ASP A 577 7.91 -19.20 5.83
N GLY A 578 8.04 -18.25 6.75
CA GLY A 578 7.94 -16.82 6.41
C GLY A 578 7.48 -15.93 7.54
N SER A 579 7.33 -14.64 7.22
CA SER A 579 7.11 -13.57 8.22
C SER A 579 5.90 -13.75 9.15
N ALA A 580 4.89 -14.52 8.73
CA ALA A 580 3.73 -14.81 9.58
C ALA A 580 4.12 -15.68 10.81
N LEU A 581 5.09 -16.57 10.66
CA LEU A 581 5.56 -17.44 11.75
C LEU A 581 6.32 -16.66 12.84
N HIS A 582 6.97 -15.55 12.50
CA HIS A 582 7.56 -14.67 13.54
C HIS A 582 6.49 -14.10 14.46
N LEU A 583 5.34 -13.67 13.90
CA LEU A 583 4.22 -13.19 14.71
C LEU A 583 3.62 -14.32 15.55
N ALA A 584 3.45 -15.52 14.99
CA ALA A 584 2.97 -16.68 15.73
C ALA A 584 3.87 -16.97 16.95
N ALA A 585 5.19 -16.99 16.79
CA ALA A 585 6.13 -17.23 17.89
C ALA A 585 5.99 -16.23 19.07
N PHE A 586 5.51 -15.00 18.82
CA PHE A 586 5.29 -14.03 19.90
C PHE A 586 4.00 -14.28 20.71
N VAL A 587 3.02 -15.03 20.18
CA VAL A 587 1.66 -15.01 20.75
C VAL A 587 1.08 -16.38 21.04
N VAL A 588 1.55 -17.45 20.38
CA VAL A 588 1.03 -18.80 20.62
C VAL A 588 1.32 -19.27 22.05
N ASP A 589 0.44 -20.12 22.57
CA ASP A 589 0.61 -20.68 23.92
C ASP A 589 1.61 -21.86 23.91
N PRO A 590 2.37 -22.05 25.00
CA PRO A 590 3.22 -23.24 25.15
C PRO A 590 2.38 -24.52 25.06
N GLY A 591 2.59 -25.30 24.00
CA GLY A 591 1.79 -26.50 23.69
C GLY A 591 1.09 -26.48 22.32
N THR A 592 1.01 -25.31 21.66
CA THR A 592 0.59 -25.24 20.25
C THR A 592 1.55 -26.05 19.39
N ARG A 593 1.00 -26.85 18.46
CA ARG A 593 1.79 -27.59 17.48
C ARG A 593 1.91 -26.83 16.18
N VAL A 594 3.12 -26.71 15.63
CA VAL A 594 3.39 -25.90 14.43
C VAL A 594 4.10 -26.75 13.37
N ALA A 595 3.48 -26.94 12.22
CA ALA A 595 4.14 -27.47 11.03
C ALA A 595 4.59 -26.31 10.13
N MET A 596 5.86 -26.33 9.74
CA MET A 596 6.46 -25.35 8.83
C MET A 596 6.84 -26.05 7.53
N ILE A 597 6.10 -25.76 6.46
CA ILE A 597 6.36 -26.24 5.11
C ILE A 597 7.37 -25.28 4.47
N LEU A 598 8.50 -25.79 4.01
CA LEU A 598 9.50 -24.94 3.33
C LEU A 598 8.98 -24.54 1.94
N ARG A 599 9.22 -23.29 1.55
CA ARG A 599 8.87 -22.73 0.22
C ARG A 599 10.02 -22.76 -0.78
N ARG A 600 11.23 -23.07 -0.34
CA ARG A 600 12.44 -23.10 -1.15
C ARG A 600 13.47 -24.03 -0.54
N SER A 601 14.32 -24.63 -1.37
CA SER A 601 15.38 -25.49 -0.85
C SER A 601 16.38 -24.68 -0.02
N LYS A 602 16.95 -25.32 1.01
CA LYS A 602 17.92 -24.69 1.94
C LYS A 602 17.39 -23.44 2.66
N ALA A 603 16.08 -23.34 2.89
CA ALA A 603 15.51 -22.26 3.68
C ALA A 603 16.09 -22.25 5.10
N ASN A 604 16.20 -21.05 5.69
CA ASN A 604 16.72 -20.85 7.04
C ASN A 604 15.71 -21.28 8.12
N ALA A 605 15.50 -22.59 8.25
CA ALA A 605 14.63 -23.18 9.26
C ALA A 605 15.22 -23.12 10.68
N ALA A 606 16.55 -23.02 10.79
CA ALA A 606 17.26 -23.00 12.07
C ALA A 606 16.89 -21.77 12.91
N ASP A 607 16.82 -20.59 12.31
CA ASP A 607 16.46 -19.36 13.02
C ASP A 607 15.00 -19.40 13.54
N TYR A 608 14.06 -19.95 12.76
CA TYR A 608 12.69 -20.17 13.24
C TYR A 608 12.66 -21.16 14.40
N ARG A 609 13.36 -22.30 14.29
CA ARG A 609 13.43 -23.28 15.39
C ARG A 609 14.00 -22.66 16.67
N LEU A 610 15.05 -21.86 16.57
CA LEU A 610 15.62 -21.16 17.72
C LEU A 610 14.60 -20.18 18.33
N GLN A 611 13.91 -19.40 17.49
CA GLN A 611 12.88 -18.47 17.96
C GLN A 611 11.73 -19.21 18.67
N PHE A 612 11.10 -20.20 18.03
CA PHE A 612 9.96 -20.91 18.63
C PHE A 612 10.35 -21.61 19.94
N ARG A 613 11.53 -22.26 19.99
CA ARG A 613 12.05 -22.90 21.20
C ARG A 613 12.20 -21.88 22.33
N SER A 614 12.78 -20.72 22.04
CA SER A 614 13.12 -19.71 23.06
C SER A 614 11.90 -18.90 23.51
N PHE A 615 10.95 -18.65 22.61
CA PHE A 615 9.78 -17.81 22.89
C PHE A 615 8.62 -18.59 23.48
N CYS A 616 8.34 -19.79 22.98
CA CYS A 616 7.14 -20.54 23.37
C CYS A 616 7.41 -22.01 23.70
N GLY A 617 8.68 -22.44 23.76
CA GLY A 617 9.03 -23.83 24.08
C GLY A 617 8.59 -24.84 23.01
N ILE A 618 8.34 -24.38 21.77
CA ILE A 618 7.84 -25.21 20.67
C ILE A 618 9.00 -25.55 19.74
N GLU A 619 9.10 -26.81 19.33
CA GLU A 619 9.93 -27.22 18.18
C GLU A 619 9.02 -27.42 16.97
N PRO A 620 9.08 -26.54 15.95
CA PRO A 620 8.27 -26.70 14.75
C PRO A 620 8.63 -27.96 13.97
N ASP A 621 7.62 -28.70 13.52
CA ASP A 621 7.77 -29.81 12.58
C ASP A 621 8.09 -29.24 11.20
N VAL A 622 9.37 -29.25 10.82
CA VAL A 622 9.83 -28.73 9.52
C VAL A 622 9.62 -29.79 8.45
N ILE A 623 8.86 -29.44 7.43
CA ILE A 623 8.53 -30.32 6.29
C ILE A 623 9.24 -29.76 5.06
N ASP A 624 10.33 -30.42 4.68
CA ASP A 624 11.04 -30.16 3.43
C ASP A 624 10.64 -31.21 2.39
N VAL A 625 9.92 -30.75 1.38
CA VAL A 625 9.37 -31.55 0.28
C VAL A 625 9.52 -30.82 -1.04
N ILE A 626 10.47 -29.88 -1.13
CA ILE A 626 10.76 -29.14 -2.36
C ILE A 626 11.29 -30.12 -3.40
N ARG A 627 10.71 -30.07 -4.61
CA ARG A 627 11.19 -30.77 -5.80
C ARG A 627 12.05 -29.87 -6.67
N THR A 628 11.57 -28.65 -6.92
CA THR A 628 12.19 -27.71 -7.87
C THR A 628 12.08 -26.29 -7.34
N ASP A 629 13.18 -25.54 -7.34
CA ASP A 629 13.14 -24.09 -7.19
C ASP A 629 13.04 -23.43 -8.57
N TRP A 630 11.95 -22.71 -8.81
CA TRP A 630 11.72 -21.96 -10.04
C TRP A 630 12.22 -20.52 -9.87
N VAL A 631 13.10 -20.09 -10.78
CA VAL A 631 13.70 -18.74 -10.81
C VAL A 631 13.36 -18.02 -12.11
N SER A 632 13.35 -16.69 -12.09
CA SER A 632 13.18 -15.89 -13.31
C SER A 632 14.36 -16.11 -14.27
N GLY A 633 14.13 -16.08 -15.59
CA GLY A 633 15.10 -16.50 -16.62
C GLY A 633 16.54 -15.96 -16.46
N ASP A 634 16.68 -14.70 -16.05
CA ASP A 634 17.93 -13.97 -15.83
C ASP A 634 18.49 -14.07 -14.41
N ALA A 635 17.78 -14.71 -13.46
CA ALA A 635 18.20 -14.86 -12.09
C ALA A 635 19.10 -16.10 -11.91
N GLY A 636 20.35 -15.89 -11.51
CA GLY A 636 21.30 -16.98 -11.18
C GLY A 636 21.22 -17.51 -9.74
N ARG A 637 20.17 -17.17 -8.98
CA ARG A 637 19.99 -17.61 -7.59
C ARG A 637 18.54 -17.61 -7.13
N VAL A 638 18.26 -18.39 -6.08
CA VAL A 638 16.98 -18.34 -5.35
C VAL A 638 16.89 -17.05 -4.54
N ASP A 639 15.79 -16.30 -4.68
CA ASP A 639 15.54 -15.08 -3.90
C ASP A 639 14.09 -14.99 -3.41
N PHE A 640 13.69 -13.83 -2.87
CA PHE A 640 12.33 -13.60 -2.36
C PHE A 640 11.24 -13.69 -3.45
N ARG A 641 11.64 -13.77 -4.72
CA ARG A 641 10.79 -13.91 -5.89
C ARG A 641 10.78 -15.37 -6.39
N SER A 642 11.62 -16.28 -5.90
CA SER A 642 11.55 -17.67 -6.36
C SER A 642 10.26 -18.37 -5.91
N VAL A 643 9.88 -19.44 -6.61
CA VAL A 643 8.74 -20.29 -6.23
C VAL A 643 9.17 -21.73 -6.12
N GLY A 644 8.86 -22.36 -5.00
CA GLY A 644 9.09 -23.79 -4.82
C GLY A 644 7.98 -24.64 -5.45
N GLU A 645 8.34 -25.66 -6.19
CA GLU A 645 7.45 -26.78 -6.50
C GLU A 645 7.63 -27.84 -5.42
N ILE A 646 6.54 -28.38 -4.88
CA ILE A 646 6.56 -29.36 -3.80
C ILE A 646 6.03 -30.73 -4.22
N ASP A 647 6.49 -31.76 -3.52
CA ASP A 647 5.93 -33.10 -3.57
C ASP A 647 4.68 -33.19 -2.67
N PHE A 648 3.49 -32.99 -3.25
CA PHE A 648 2.21 -33.09 -2.53
C PHE A 648 1.98 -34.45 -1.84
N PRO A 649 2.24 -35.61 -2.49
CA PRO A 649 2.20 -36.90 -1.80
C PRO A 649 3.09 -36.94 -0.54
N ALA A 650 4.35 -36.50 -0.65
CA ALA A 650 5.28 -36.47 0.48
C ALA A 650 4.83 -35.49 1.57
N LEU A 651 4.30 -34.33 1.18
CA LEU A 651 3.73 -33.34 2.11
C LEU A 651 2.64 -33.96 2.99
N PHE A 652 1.63 -34.57 2.38
CA PHE A 652 0.51 -35.13 3.15
C PHE A 652 0.90 -36.39 3.92
N LYS A 653 1.88 -37.16 3.44
CA LYS A 653 2.49 -38.25 4.21
C LYS A 653 3.17 -37.72 5.47
N ALA A 654 3.94 -36.64 5.37
CA ALA A 654 4.60 -36.00 6.51
C ALA A 654 3.58 -35.42 7.49
N LEU A 655 2.55 -34.71 7.01
CA LEU A 655 1.47 -34.17 7.85
C LEU A 655 0.68 -35.27 8.59
N ALA A 656 0.48 -36.43 7.96
CA ALA A 656 -0.19 -37.57 8.59
C ALA A 656 0.72 -38.25 9.64
N ALA A 657 2.01 -38.43 9.33
CA ALA A 657 2.99 -39.03 10.23
C ALA A 657 3.18 -38.19 11.51
N THR A 658 3.16 -36.86 11.35
CA THR A 658 3.26 -35.90 12.45
C THR A 658 1.90 -35.55 13.08
N GLY A 659 0.78 -36.11 12.59
CA GLY A 659 -0.54 -35.97 13.23
C GLY A 659 -1.25 -34.62 13.04
N TYR A 660 -0.90 -33.84 12.02
CA TYR A 660 -1.67 -32.66 11.59
C TYR A 660 -2.93 -33.06 10.81
N VAL A 661 -2.85 -34.17 10.06
CA VAL A 661 -4.03 -34.82 9.46
C VAL A 661 -4.14 -36.27 9.96
N THR A 662 -5.32 -36.88 9.85
CA THR A 662 -5.49 -38.28 10.27
C THR A 662 -4.75 -39.22 9.31
N LYS A 663 -4.30 -40.38 9.79
CA LYS A 663 -3.69 -41.42 8.93
C LYS A 663 -4.67 -41.95 7.86
N SER A 664 -5.96 -41.86 8.13
CA SER A 664 -7.05 -42.20 7.19
C SER A 664 -7.34 -41.10 6.17
N PHE A 665 -6.79 -39.89 6.32
CA PHE A 665 -7.02 -38.79 5.39
C PHE A 665 -6.50 -39.15 3.99
N ARG A 666 -7.28 -38.79 2.97
CA ARG A 666 -6.94 -39.01 1.55
C ARG A 666 -6.92 -37.65 0.85
N PRO A 667 -5.72 -37.09 0.58
CA PRO A 667 -5.61 -35.81 -0.08
C PRO A 667 -6.04 -35.90 -1.55
N ARG A 668 -6.63 -34.84 -2.07
CA ARG A 668 -6.79 -34.62 -3.50
C ARG A 668 -5.49 -34.02 -4.02
N LEU A 669 -4.80 -34.76 -4.87
CA LEU A 669 -3.51 -34.36 -5.41
C LEU A 669 -3.72 -33.68 -6.78
N PRO A 670 -2.92 -32.66 -7.13
CA PRO A 670 -3.03 -32.03 -8.42
C PRO A 670 -2.48 -32.96 -9.50
N LYS A 671 -3.06 -32.90 -10.70
CA LYS A 671 -2.51 -33.61 -11.86
C LYS A 671 -1.31 -32.87 -12.45
N ALA A 672 -0.51 -33.55 -13.26
CA ALA A 672 0.70 -32.99 -13.85
C ALA A 672 0.41 -31.81 -14.80
N ASP A 673 -0.67 -31.90 -15.58
CA ASP A 673 -1.17 -30.84 -16.47
C ASP A 673 -1.67 -29.61 -15.68
N GLU A 674 -2.34 -29.82 -14.55
CA GLU A 674 -2.75 -28.73 -13.64
C GLU A 674 -1.54 -27.99 -13.05
N MET A 675 -0.49 -28.73 -12.65
CA MET A 675 0.75 -28.12 -12.16
C MET A 675 1.49 -27.32 -13.24
N ALA A 676 1.53 -27.82 -14.48
CA ALA A 676 2.10 -27.10 -15.61
C ALA A 676 1.31 -25.81 -15.91
N ALA A 677 -0.02 -25.86 -15.86
CA ALA A 677 -0.87 -24.69 -16.04
C ALA A 677 -0.65 -23.63 -14.96
N LEU A 678 -0.52 -24.03 -13.69
CA LEU A 678 -0.23 -23.12 -12.58
C LEU A 678 1.13 -22.42 -12.73
N LEU A 679 2.16 -23.15 -13.19
CA LEU A 679 3.46 -22.56 -13.48
C LEU A 679 3.39 -21.55 -14.63
N ALA A 680 2.67 -21.89 -15.71
CA ALA A 680 2.47 -21.00 -16.86
C ALA A 680 1.72 -19.73 -16.45
N GLU A 681 0.64 -19.85 -15.67
CA GLU A 681 -0.12 -18.72 -15.16
C GLU A 681 0.74 -17.84 -14.24
N PHE A 682 1.58 -18.45 -13.40
CA PHE A 682 2.50 -17.71 -12.54
C PHE A 682 3.54 -16.92 -13.34
N ALA A 683 4.10 -17.53 -14.40
CA ALA A 683 5.04 -16.89 -15.31
C ALA A 683 4.38 -15.71 -16.05
N ASP A 684 3.15 -15.88 -16.53
CA ASP A 684 2.38 -14.83 -17.20
C ASP A 684 2.07 -13.66 -16.25
N ARG A 685 1.61 -13.94 -15.02
CA ARG A 685 1.40 -12.92 -13.97
C ARG A 685 2.67 -12.14 -13.63
N ARG A 686 3.85 -12.69 -13.94
CA ARG A 686 5.15 -12.01 -13.77
C ARG A 686 5.65 -11.25 -14.99
N GLY A 687 5.12 -11.54 -16.17
CA GLY A 687 5.60 -10.96 -17.42
C GLY A 687 6.99 -11.48 -17.84
N GLY A 688 7.31 -12.75 -17.54
CA GLY A 688 8.58 -13.37 -17.96
C GLY A 688 8.67 -14.87 -17.69
N GLU A 689 9.55 -15.56 -18.42
CA GLU A 689 9.75 -17.02 -18.29
C GLU A 689 10.34 -17.41 -16.92
N MET A 690 9.88 -18.54 -16.41
CA MET A 690 10.43 -19.21 -15.23
C MET A 690 11.19 -20.45 -15.67
N ARG A 691 12.36 -20.66 -15.09
CA ARG A 691 13.19 -21.84 -15.35
C ARG A 691 13.56 -22.53 -14.04
N PRO A 692 13.85 -23.85 -14.06
CA PRO A 692 14.39 -24.50 -12.89
C PRO A 692 15.78 -23.94 -12.57
N LEU A 693 16.10 -23.86 -11.28
CA LEU A 693 17.45 -23.60 -10.79
C LEU A 693 18.39 -24.72 -11.26
N ARG A 694 19.53 -24.35 -11.84
CA ARG A 694 20.52 -25.32 -12.37
C ARG A 694 21.47 -25.78 -11.28
N GLN A 695 22.04 -26.96 -11.47
CA GLN A 695 23.12 -27.48 -10.61
C GLN A 695 24.32 -26.51 -10.64
N GLY A 696 24.71 -25.99 -9.47
CA GLY A 696 25.78 -24.99 -9.32
C GLY A 696 25.29 -23.54 -9.18
N GLU A 697 24.00 -23.26 -9.37
CA GLU A 697 23.41 -21.95 -9.05
C GLU A 697 23.06 -21.85 -7.55
N ARG A 698 23.18 -20.64 -7.00
CA ARG A 698 23.24 -20.42 -5.55
C ARG A 698 21.83 -20.41 -4.92
N HIS A 699 21.68 -21.00 -3.73
CA HIS A 699 20.49 -20.79 -2.90
C HIS A 699 20.71 -19.54 -2.04
N GLY A 700 19.73 -18.64 -2.00
CA GLY A 700 19.84 -17.42 -1.20
C GLY A 700 20.10 -17.73 0.27
N ASP A 701 21.19 -17.16 0.79
CA ASP A 701 21.83 -17.29 2.12
C ASP A 701 23.06 -18.22 2.19
N GLU A 702 23.39 -18.95 1.12
CA GLU A 702 24.75 -19.49 0.91
C GLU A 702 25.61 -18.39 0.27
N GLU A 703 26.45 -17.69 1.07
CA GLU A 703 27.74 -17.03 0.74
C GLU A 703 28.06 -15.85 1.68
N ASP A 704 29.28 -15.65 2.19
CA ASP A 704 30.61 -16.24 1.96
C ASP A 704 31.23 -16.60 3.33
N SER A 705 32.05 -17.65 3.37
CA SER A 705 33.15 -17.81 4.34
C SER A 705 34.22 -16.76 4.11
#